data_AF-A0A7W9E1M7-F1
#
_entry.id   AF-A0A7W9E1M7-F1
#
_cell.length_a   1.000
_cell.length_b   1.000
_cell.length_c   1.000
_cell.angle_alpha   90.00
_cell.angle_beta   90.00
_cell.angle_gamma   90.00
#
_symmetry.space_group_name_H-M   'P 1'
#
loop_
_entity.id
_entity.type
_entity.pdbx_description
1 polymer ?
#
loop_
_entity_poly.entity_id
_entity_poly.type
_entity_poly.pdbx_seq_one_letter_code
_entity_poly.pdbx_strand_id
1 'polypeptide(L)'
;MNQAAGQVPTKVNPQLFKSSWPAFWITTNDAQQREYGIYHFRKVFLLPASVIPKSFLIHVTADNRYRLFVNGKPVCSGPARGDLFNWFYETIDIAPYLTEGENTIAALVWNMGTLAPVAQVSNQTAFLVQGNSATEKMVNTDASWKVKKSTAYTPCSLDNGERLKAYMVVGPGDQVDGRQYAWDWEKTDYDDVSWSNAEEITHPEPIGYGTDNRWTLAPRSIPLFTEHLLRFLTIRRTNGIKVNQDFLTGKKPLKVPSNQRLSILLDQKTMTAAYPELIISGGKGAKIKLTYSEALFDKQGDKGNRNEIDHKEIKGNYDVFIPDGENNRKFRPLWFRAYRYVQLDIMTADDPLILNDIYGMKTGYPLQMNATFSSNEHSLQEIWKTAWHTAQLCAGDLYYDTPYYEQLQYTGDSRIQALISLYTSGDDRLMRKAILDFYHSRTPEGLTQGRYPSNRLQIIPTFSLFWISMVHDYWMHRRDDAFVKQFLPAINEINEWFRSRVDQKKKMLGPLTWWNFVDWDNFNGWGTAPGADDGNSSILTLQYAYTLNQSAELFRAFDLAQQADAQEMLALELSDHTYWYCYNPSNGLVADTPEQKSYSQHAGIWAILSGAVPLQEAQPLMQKILDDKSIGQVTFFYRFYLTQALKKAEMGDLYYKELKPWRDMLKLGLTTFAEKPEPTRSDCHAWSASPDYDFLATICGIMPEASGFRKILIKPALGELTEVSGSMPTPSGKVSVQFKRIGKNGIHAEILLPDQVSGTFSWKGKEIKLRAGTQIITI
;
A
#
# COMPACT_ATOMS: atom_id res chain seq x y z
N MET A 1 -6.62 -10.52 22.57
CA MET A 1 -7.42 -9.28 22.39
C MET A 1 -6.45 -8.11 22.49
N ASN A 2 -6.05 -7.51 21.37
CA ASN A 2 -5.29 -6.26 21.37
C ASN A 2 -6.11 -5.25 20.57
N GLN A 3 -6.80 -4.35 21.26
CA GLN A 3 -7.40 -3.17 20.66
C GLN A 3 -6.28 -2.29 20.15
N ALA A 4 -6.17 -2.16 18.83
CA ALA A 4 -5.45 -1.06 18.21
C ALA A 4 -6.18 0.23 18.56
N ALA A 5 -5.75 0.90 19.63
CA ALA A 5 -6.15 2.27 19.90
C ALA A 5 -5.55 3.14 18.79
N GLY A 6 -6.38 3.55 17.82
CA GLY A 6 -6.00 4.58 16.86
C GLY A 6 -5.60 5.86 17.59
N GLN A 7 -4.58 6.55 17.08
CA GLN A 7 -4.22 7.88 17.55
C GLN A 7 -5.43 8.80 17.47
N VAL A 8 -5.66 9.57 18.54
CA VAL A 8 -6.62 10.66 18.55
C VAL A 8 -5.81 11.95 18.72
N PRO A 9 -5.84 12.90 17.77
CA PRO A 9 -5.14 14.18 17.89
C PRO A 9 -5.44 14.95 19.19
N THR A 10 -6.61 14.69 19.79
CA THR A 10 -7.03 15.28 21.08
C THR A 10 -6.17 14.86 22.28
N LYS A 11 -5.24 13.91 22.11
CA LYS A 11 -4.33 13.48 23.18
C LYS A 11 -2.99 14.21 23.18
N VAL A 12 -2.63 14.90 22.09
CA VAL A 12 -1.39 15.70 22.04
C VAL A 12 -1.62 17.03 22.75
N ASN A 13 -0.73 17.38 23.67
CA ASN A 13 -0.77 18.65 24.37
C ASN A 13 -0.72 19.82 23.37
N PRO A 14 -1.73 20.71 23.34
CA PRO A 14 -1.79 21.79 22.36
C PRO A 14 -0.58 22.74 22.36
N GLN A 15 0.16 22.83 23.46
CA GLN A 15 1.38 23.65 23.53
C GLN A 15 2.48 23.11 22.63
N LEU A 16 2.53 21.79 22.40
CA LEU A 16 3.50 21.16 21.51
C LEU A 16 3.29 21.52 20.03
N PHE A 17 2.20 22.21 19.66
CA PHE A 17 2.03 22.77 18.31
C PHE A 17 2.42 24.24 18.19
N LYS A 18 2.82 24.89 19.29
CA LYS A 18 3.00 26.35 19.37
C LYS A 18 4.39 26.78 19.81
N SER A 19 5.29 25.83 20.06
CA SER A 19 6.66 26.08 20.45
C SER A 19 7.57 24.94 20.01
N SER A 20 8.88 25.19 20.02
CA SER A 20 9.86 24.10 20.03
C SER A 20 9.61 23.18 21.22
N TRP A 21 9.83 21.88 21.03
CA TRP A 21 9.59 20.88 22.05
C TRP A 21 10.73 20.90 23.09
N PRO A 22 10.44 20.69 24.39
CA PRO A 22 11.48 20.67 25.42
C PRO A 22 12.53 19.57 25.28
N ALA A 23 12.20 18.44 24.62
CA ALA A 23 13.17 17.41 24.29
C ALA A 23 14.18 17.90 23.23
N PHE A 24 15.23 17.11 23.02
CA PHE A 24 16.17 17.26 21.92
C PHE A 24 16.06 16.07 20.97
N TRP A 25 16.22 16.32 19.67
CA TRP A 25 16.70 15.28 18.77
C TRP A 25 18.08 14.85 19.25
N ILE A 26 18.28 13.55 19.51
CA ILE A 26 19.55 13.01 19.99
C ILE A 26 20.20 12.05 19.00
N THR A 27 21.53 11.94 19.05
CA THR A 27 22.35 11.03 18.24
C THR A 27 23.55 10.51 19.05
N THR A 28 24.58 9.99 18.40
CA THR A 28 25.84 9.59 19.04
C THR A 28 27.03 10.38 18.47
N ASN A 29 28.02 10.70 19.32
CA ASN A 29 29.21 11.49 18.96
C ASN A 29 29.99 10.96 17.74
N ASP A 30 29.94 9.64 17.51
CA ASP A 30 30.67 8.95 16.43
C ASP A 30 29.79 8.59 15.21
N ALA A 31 28.56 9.12 15.13
CA ALA A 31 27.69 8.80 14.00
C ALA A 31 28.13 9.56 12.74
N GLN A 32 28.51 8.82 11.71
CA GLN A 32 28.37 9.31 10.33
C GLN A 32 26.86 9.39 10.04
N GLN A 33 26.28 10.56 10.32
CA GLN A 33 24.84 10.66 10.53
C GLN A 33 24.01 10.31 9.28
N ARG A 34 24.60 10.34 8.08
CA ARG A 34 23.93 9.99 6.80
C ARG A 34 24.34 8.63 6.23
N GLU A 35 25.14 7.86 6.95
CA GLU A 35 25.60 6.54 6.54
C GLU A 35 24.78 5.42 7.20
N TYR A 36 25.00 4.19 6.73
CA TYR A 36 24.40 3.01 7.34
C TYR A 36 24.83 2.88 8.80
N GLY A 37 23.87 2.78 9.71
CA GLY A 37 24.14 2.61 11.13
C GLY A 37 22.94 2.13 11.92
N ILE A 38 23.22 1.29 12.92
CA ILE A 38 22.26 0.78 13.88
C ILE A 38 22.70 1.27 15.26
N TYR A 39 21.75 1.81 16.01
CA TYR A 39 22.00 2.48 17.27
C TYR A 39 20.99 2.00 18.29
N HIS A 40 21.48 1.71 19.48
CA HIS A 40 20.65 1.40 20.63
C HIS A 40 20.64 2.63 21.52
N PHE A 41 19.47 3.19 21.81
CA PHE A 41 19.28 4.27 22.76
C PHE A 41 18.55 3.74 23.99
N ARG A 42 18.91 4.19 25.18
CA ARG A 42 18.15 3.84 26.39
C ARG A 42 18.20 4.91 27.47
N LYS A 43 17.18 4.90 28.33
CA LYS A 43 17.11 5.70 29.55
C LYS A 43 16.42 4.92 30.65
N VAL A 44 17.07 4.92 31.80
CA VAL A 44 16.50 4.44 33.07
C VAL A 44 15.87 5.64 33.79
N PHE A 45 14.68 5.45 34.35
CA PHE A 45 13.99 6.47 35.13
C PHE A 45 13.19 5.82 36.28
N LEU A 46 12.96 6.61 37.33
CA LEU A 46 12.29 6.15 38.54
C LEU A 46 10.88 6.73 38.61
N LEU A 47 9.88 5.86 38.77
CA LEU A 47 8.54 6.25 39.19
C LEU A 47 8.46 6.19 40.72
N PRO A 48 7.87 7.22 41.39
CA PRO A 48 7.66 7.19 42.84
C PRO A 48 6.87 5.93 43.27
N ALA A 49 7.23 5.38 44.43
CA ALA A 49 6.51 4.25 45.02
C ALA A 49 5.01 4.54 45.12
N SER A 50 4.17 3.56 44.77
CA SER A 50 2.69 3.65 44.77
C SER A 50 2.05 4.56 43.73
N VAL A 51 2.75 4.99 42.68
CA VAL A 51 2.19 5.78 41.56
C VAL A 51 2.56 5.17 40.21
N ILE A 52 1.88 4.10 39.80
CA ILE A 52 1.79 3.78 38.37
C ILE A 52 0.68 4.69 37.80
N PRO A 53 1.02 5.64 36.92
CA PRO A 53 0.01 6.54 36.38
C PRO A 53 -0.96 5.77 35.49
N LYS A 54 -2.23 6.15 35.50
CA LYS A 54 -3.26 5.53 34.64
C LYS A 54 -2.99 5.73 33.14
N SER A 55 -2.22 6.75 32.81
CA SER A 55 -1.78 7.09 31.46
C SER A 55 -0.40 7.73 31.54
N PHE A 56 0.49 7.37 30.63
CA PHE A 56 1.83 7.95 30.48
C PHE A 56 2.06 8.13 28.97
N LEU A 57 1.70 9.30 28.48
CA LEU A 57 1.70 9.58 27.04
C LEU A 57 3.05 10.11 26.58
N ILE A 58 3.62 9.47 25.57
CA ILE A 58 4.84 9.92 24.91
C ILE A 58 4.62 10.08 23.40
N HIS A 59 5.40 10.98 22.81
CA HIS A 59 5.54 11.18 21.38
C HIS A 59 6.91 10.70 20.96
N VAL A 60 6.97 9.82 19.95
CA VAL A 60 8.21 9.18 19.55
C VAL A 60 8.36 9.18 18.03
N THR A 61 9.59 9.42 17.57
CA THR A 61 9.98 9.32 16.16
C THR A 61 11.49 9.08 16.07
N ALA A 62 11.96 8.73 14.88
CA ALA A 62 13.38 8.55 14.58
C ALA A 62 13.65 8.75 13.10
N ASP A 63 14.89 9.06 12.75
CA ASP A 63 15.39 9.09 11.38
C ASP A 63 16.46 7.99 11.21
N ASN A 64 16.22 6.92 10.44
CA ASN A 64 15.08 6.70 9.54
C ASN A 64 13.89 6.01 10.21
N ARG A 65 14.18 5.07 11.12
CA ARG A 65 13.23 4.10 11.68
C ARG A 65 13.64 3.67 13.07
N TYR A 66 12.68 3.22 13.86
CA TYR A 66 12.91 2.69 15.19
C TYR A 66 11.98 1.54 15.56
N ARG A 67 12.40 0.78 16.58
CA ARG A 67 11.55 -0.08 17.40
C ARG A 67 11.75 0.28 18.87
N LEU A 68 10.66 0.63 19.55
CA LEU A 68 10.65 1.06 20.94
C LEU A 68 10.30 -0.09 21.88
N PHE A 69 10.97 -0.11 23.03
CA PHE A 69 10.79 -1.07 24.10
C PHE A 69 10.58 -0.35 25.43
N VAL A 70 9.75 -0.91 26.30
CA VAL A 70 9.58 -0.48 27.69
C VAL A 70 9.72 -1.72 28.57
N ASN A 71 10.69 -1.69 29.49
CA ASN A 71 11.03 -2.83 30.35
C ASN A 71 11.21 -4.13 29.56
N GLY A 72 11.95 -4.06 28.45
CA GLY A 72 12.22 -5.16 27.52
C GLY A 72 11.05 -5.62 26.63
N LYS A 73 9.84 -5.04 26.77
CA LYS A 73 8.69 -5.39 25.94
C LYS A 73 8.59 -4.45 24.73
N PRO A 74 8.46 -4.96 23.49
CA PRO A 74 8.26 -4.11 22.32
C PRO A 74 6.89 -3.43 22.38
N VAL A 75 6.86 -2.12 22.17
CA VAL A 75 5.65 -1.28 22.30
C VAL A 75 5.17 -0.75 20.95
N CYS A 76 6.07 -0.19 20.16
CA CYS A 76 5.75 0.35 18.84
C CYS A 76 6.97 0.35 17.91
N SER A 77 6.70 0.52 16.62
CA SER A 77 7.72 0.70 15.57
C SER A 77 7.27 1.85 14.67
N GLY A 78 8.21 2.61 14.14
CA GLY A 78 7.90 3.79 13.34
C GLY A 78 9.14 4.47 12.77
N PRO A 79 9.04 5.75 12.37
CA PRO A 79 7.78 6.48 12.19
C PRO A 79 6.98 5.98 10.97
N ALA A 80 5.79 6.53 10.70
CA ALA A 80 5.20 6.46 9.34
C ALA A 80 6.14 7.14 8.33
N ARG A 81 6.25 6.64 7.09
CA ARG A 81 6.95 7.35 6.01
C ARG A 81 6.25 8.68 5.70
N GLY A 82 7.06 9.72 5.57
CA GLY A 82 6.70 11.05 5.13
C GLY A 82 7.91 11.72 4.45
N ASP A 83 7.94 13.03 4.46
CA ASP A 83 9.05 13.85 3.97
C ASP A 83 9.57 14.76 5.11
N LEU A 84 10.56 15.62 4.83
CA LEU A 84 11.13 16.51 5.86
C LEU A 84 10.16 17.61 6.32
N PHE A 85 9.18 17.97 5.50
CA PHE A 85 8.12 18.92 5.85
C PHE A 85 6.98 18.26 6.66
N ASN A 86 6.79 16.95 6.49
CA ASN A 86 5.77 16.13 7.13
C ASN A 86 6.42 14.95 7.86
N TRP A 87 7.25 15.26 8.86
CA TRP A 87 7.96 14.24 9.62
C TRP A 87 7.09 13.66 10.73
N PHE A 88 6.61 12.43 10.55
CA PHE A 88 5.61 11.88 11.45
C PHE A 88 6.18 11.45 12.81
N TYR A 89 5.40 11.68 13.87
CA TYR A 89 5.60 11.07 15.18
C TYR A 89 4.38 10.26 15.63
N GLU A 90 4.65 9.16 16.34
CA GLU A 90 3.63 8.36 17.01
C GLU A 90 3.32 8.94 18.38
N THR A 91 2.08 8.79 18.85
CA THR A 91 1.65 9.12 20.22
C THR A 91 1.11 7.87 20.85
N ILE A 92 1.75 7.41 21.91
CA ILE A 92 1.47 6.12 22.56
C ILE A 92 1.35 6.29 24.07
N ASP A 93 0.49 5.46 24.67
CA ASP A 93 0.39 5.34 26.12
C ASP A 93 1.23 4.15 26.57
N ILE A 94 2.30 4.43 27.33
CA ILE A 94 3.20 3.38 27.82
C ILE A 94 2.89 2.94 29.25
N ALA A 95 1.89 3.54 29.92
CA ALA A 95 1.51 3.15 31.28
C ALA A 95 1.30 1.63 31.48
N PRO A 96 0.68 0.88 30.54
CA PRO A 96 0.50 -0.57 30.70
C PRO A 96 1.80 -1.39 30.77
N TYR A 97 2.94 -0.80 30.44
CA TYR A 97 4.25 -1.46 30.43
C TYR A 97 5.14 -1.05 31.61
N LEU A 98 4.71 -0.05 32.39
CA LEU A 98 5.47 0.49 33.52
C LEU A 98 5.25 -0.35 34.78
N THR A 99 6.25 -0.34 35.65
CA THR A 99 6.26 -0.96 36.97
C THR A 99 6.58 0.09 38.04
N GLU A 100 6.31 -0.21 39.31
CA GLU A 100 6.76 0.65 40.40
C GLU A 100 8.30 0.70 40.46
N GLY A 101 8.85 1.86 40.82
CA GLY A 101 10.30 2.06 40.92
C GLY A 101 10.99 2.23 39.56
N GLU A 102 12.03 1.45 39.33
CA GLU A 102 12.89 1.58 38.17
C GLU A 102 12.24 1.04 36.89
N ASN A 103 12.32 1.84 35.83
CA ASN A 103 11.81 1.53 34.51
C ASN A 103 12.84 1.91 33.45
N THR A 104 12.83 1.19 32.34
CA THR A 104 13.70 1.46 31.18
C THR A 104 12.86 1.69 29.93
N ILE A 105 13.15 2.78 29.22
CA ILE A 105 12.74 2.95 27.82
C ILE A 105 13.97 2.77 26.95
N ALA A 106 13.82 1.97 25.89
CA ALA A 106 14.89 1.63 24.97
C ALA A 106 14.40 1.71 23.52
N ALA A 107 15.27 2.10 22.58
CA ALA A 107 14.95 2.19 21.16
C ALA A 107 16.07 1.64 20.29
N LEU A 108 15.74 0.65 19.44
CA LEU A 108 16.58 0.21 18.33
C LEU A 108 16.30 1.16 17.17
N VAL A 109 17.28 1.98 16.79
CA VAL A 109 17.16 2.98 15.72
C VAL A 109 18.10 2.59 14.59
N TRP A 110 17.65 2.69 13.35
CA TRP A 110 18.52 2.44 12.20
C TRP A 110 18.33 3.48 11.11
N ASN A 111 19.46 3.80 10.47
CA ASN A 111 19.53 4.57 9.25
C ASN A 111 20.25 3.69 8.22
N MET A 112 19.63 3.49 7.06
CA MET A 112 20.21 2.65 6.01
C MET A 112 21.09 3.45 5.04
N GLY A 113 21.21 4.77 5.24
CA GLY A 113 22.00 5.67 4.40
C GLY A 113 21.60 5.57 2.93
N THR A 114 22.60 5.43 2.05
CA THR A 114 22.39 5.24 0.60
C THR A 114 21.72 3.91 0.23
N LEU A 115 21.61 2.97 1.17
CA LEU A 115 20.91 1.69 1.01
C LEU A 115 19.45 1.75 1.46
N ALA A 116 18.98 2.90 1.95
CA ALA A 116 17.60 3.04 2.38
C ALA A 116 16.61 2.76 1.23
N PRO A 117 15.43 2.19 1.52
CA PRO A 117 14.38 2.03 0.52
C PRO A 117 14.09 3.36 -0.18
N VAL A 118 13.72 3.35 -1.47
CA VAL A 118 13.42 4.60 -2.19
C VAL A 118 12.27 5.39 -1.56
N ALA A 119 11.32 4.70 -0.92
CA ALA A 119 10.24 5.33 -0.18
C ALA A 119 10.69 6.09 1.10
N GLN A 120 11.94 5.92 1.53
CA GLN A 120 12.47 6.48 2.76
C GLN A 120 13.21 7.80 2.49
N VAL A 121 12.60 8.90 2.91
CA VAL A 121 13.26 10.21 3.05
C VAL A 121 13.98 10.27 4.40
N SER A 122 15.13 10.94 4.42
CA SER A 122 15.99 11.10 5.60
C SER A 122 16.73 12.43 5.54
N ASN A 123 16.97 13.04 6.70
CA ASN A 123 17.95 14.10 6.84
C ASN A 123 19.26 13.56 7.45
N GLN A 124 19.19 12.89 8.61
CA GLN A 124 20.34 12.31 9.31
C GLN A 124 19.88 11.41 10.48
N THR A 125 20.73 10.51 10.98
CA THR A 125 20.43 9.63 12.11
C THR A 125 20.10 10.44 13.37
N ALA A 126 18.86 10.30 13.86
CA ALA A 126 18.41 10.96 15.07
C ALA A 126 17.25 10.18 15.73
N PHE A 127 17.10 10.34 17.04
CA PHE A 127 16.01 9.76 17.83
C PHE A 127 15.35 10.84 18.70
N LEU A 128 14.05 10.72 18.90
CA LEU A 128 13.27 11.66 19.70
C LEU A 128 12.21 10.93 20.52
N VAL A 129 12.17 11.24 21.83
CA VAL A 129 11.05 10.96 22.73
C VAL A 129 10.68 12.26 23.45
N GLN A 130 9.41 12.61 23.43
CA GLN A 130 8.85 13.77 24.12
C GLN A 130 7.66 13.32 24.97
N GLY A 131 7.69 13.59 26.26
CA GLY A 131 6.54 13.46 27.13
C GLY A 131 5.42 14.43 26.75
N ASN A 132 4.16 13.99 26.87
CA ASN A 132 3.02 14.83 26.51
C ASN A 132 2.82 16.01 27.49
N SER A 133 3.16 15.82 28.77
CA SER A 133 3.01 16.84 29.81
C SER A 133 4.25 16.92 30.73
N ALA A 134 4.16 17.76 31.77
CA ALA A 134 5.21 17.85 32.78
C ALA A 134 5.44 16.53 33.55
N THR A 135 4.45 15.63 33.57
CA THR A 135 4.54 14.31 34.22
C THR A 135 5.52 13.40 33.49
N GLU A 136 5.48 13.38 32.16
CA GLU A 136 6.31 12.51 31.34
C GLU A 136 7.66 13.14 30.96
N LYS A 137 7.94 14.38 31.39
CA LYS A 137 9.17 15.11 31.01
C LYS A 137 10.47 14.36 31.31
N MET A 138 10.45 13.48 32.32
CA MET A 138 11.62 12.71 32.74
C MET A 138 12.14 11.74 31.66
N VAL A 139 11.31 11.40 30.67
CA VAL A 139 11.70 10.52 29.57
C VAL A 139 12.03 11.29 28.29
N ASN A 140 12.02 12.62 28.33
CA ASN A 140 12.44 13.42 27.18
C ASN A 140 13.86 13.03 26.75
N THR A 141 14.08 12.97 25.44
CA THR A 141 15.42 12.83 24.88
C THR A 141 16.26 14.06 25.15
N ASP A 142 17.46 13.82 25.68
CA ASP A 142 18.46 14.78 26.14
C ASP A 142 19.80 14.03 26.28
N ALA A 143 20.86 14.73 26.69
CA ALA A 143 22.19 14.15 26.89
C ALA A 143 22.28 13.13 28.04
N SER A 144 21.22 12.91 28.84
CA SER A 144 21.21 11.87 29.87
C SER A 144 20.88 10.49 29.32
N TRP A 145 20.34 10.40 28.10
CA TRP A 145 20.17 9.12 27.42
C TRP A 145 21.52 8.46 27.15
N LYS A 146 21.56 7.13 27.23
CA LYS A 146 22.71 6.32 26.81
C LYS A 146 22.54 5.88 25.37
N VAL A 147 23.64 5.83 24.63
CA VAL A 147 23.67 5.36 23.23
C VAL A 147 24.86 4.45 22.96
N LYS A 148 24.64 3.43 22.13
CA LYS A 148 25.69 2.58 21.56
C LYS A 148 25.40 2.28 20.10
N LYS A 149 26.38 2.54 19.24
CA LYS A 149 26.38 2.05 17.85
C LYS A 149 26.59 0.53 17.87
N SER A 150 25.68 -0.22 17.26
CA SER A 150 25.77 -1.66 17.14
C SER A 150 26.68 -2.04 15.98
N THR A 151 27.73 -2.82 16.26
CA THR A 151 28.62 -3.40 15.24
C THR A 151 28.16 -4.81 14.81
N ALA A 152 27.06 -5.30 15.41
CA ALA A 152 26.53 -6.63 15.12
C ALA A 152 25.88 -6.75 13.74
N TYR A 153 25.52 -5.62 13.12
CA TYR A 153 24.80 -5.59 11.85
C TYR A 153 25.72 -5.27 10.68
N THR A 154 25.52 -5.99 9.57
CA THR A 154 26.12 -5.69 8.27
C THR A 154 25.03 -5.85 7.21
N PRO A 155 24.89 -4.92 6.25
CA PRO A 155 23.89 -5.07 5.20
C PRO A 155 24.28 -6.24 4.28
N CYS A 156 23.31 -7.07 3.90
CA CYS A 156 23.51 -8.15 2.93
C CYS A 156 22.42 -8.13 1.84
N SER A 157 22.48 -9.08 0.91
CA SER A 157 21.53 -9.17 -0.20
C SER A 157 21.49 -7.92 -1.10
N LEU A 158 22.63 -7.23 -1.24
CA LEU A 158 22.76 -6.01 -2.05
C LEU A 158 22.65 -6.27 -3.56
N ASP A 159 22.85 -7.52 -3.97
CA ASP A 159 22.74 -8.01 -5.34
C ASP A 159 21.28 -8.35 -5.75
N ASN A 160 20.29 -7.96 -4.94
CA ASN A 160 18.88 -8.33 -5.12
C ASN A 160 18.33 -8.09 -6.53
N GLY A 161 18.50 -6.86 -7.06
CA GLY A 161 18.00 -6.49 -8.39
C GLY A 161 18.71 -7.23 -9.52
N GLU A 162 20.04 -7.36 -9.43
CA GLU A 162 20.85 -8.12 -10.40
C GLU A 162 20.46 -9.60 -10.38
N ARG A 163 20.42 -10.18 -9.18
CA ARG A 163 20.03 -11.57 -8.97
C ARG A 163 18.67 -11.81 -9.57
N LEU A 164 17.62 -11.10 -9.14
CA LEU A 164 16.26 -11.30 -9.65
C LEU A 164 16.04 -10.80 -11.09
N LYS A 165 17.01 -10.09 -11.69
CA LYS A 165 16.87 -9.39 -12.97
C LYS A 165 15.63 -8.49 -13.00
N ALA A 166 15.39 -7.79 -11.89
CA ALA A 166 14.19 -7.00 -11.66
C ALA A 166 14.52 -5.71 -10.91
N TYR A 167 13.71 -4.68 -11.14
CA TYR A 167 13.77 -3.46 -10.33
C TYR A 167 13.39 -3.79 -8.88
N MET A 168 14.29 -3.51 -7.95
CA MET A 168 14.11 -3.75 -6.53
C MET A 168 14.68 -2.58 -5.74
N VAL A 169 13.82 -1.93 -4.95
CA VAL A 169 14.15 -0.70 -4.23
C VAL A 169 13.66 -0.71 -2.77
N VAL A 170 13.35 -1.91 -2.27
CA VAL A 170 13.34 -2.17 -0.83
C VAL A 170 14.78 -2.19 -0.30
N GLY A 171 14.92 -1.97 1.01
CA GLY A 171 16.21 -1.95 1.69
C GLY A 171 16.91 -3.32 1.70
N PRO A 172 18.17 -3.36 2.15
CA PRO A 172 18.98 -4.57 2.20
C PRO A 172 18.43 -5.60 3.19
N GLY A 173 18.98 -6.81 3.11
CA GLY A 173 18.87 -7.80 4.17
C GLY A 173 19.82 -7.51 5.33
N ASP A 174 19.61 -8.22 6.43
CA ASP A 174 20.36 -8.05 7.68
C ASP A 174 21.27 -9.27 7.91
N GLN A 175 22.59 -9.06 7.91
CA GLN A 175 23.55 -10.00 8.49
C GLN A 175 23.82 -9.61 9.94
N VAL A 176 23.49 -10.50 10.88
CA VAL A 176 23.62 -10.27 12.32
C VAL A 176 24.64 -11.23 12.93
N ASP A 177 25.68 -10.68 13.55
CA ASP A 177 26.67 -11.40 14.33
C ASP A 177 26.30 -11.39 15.83
N GLY A 178 25.81 -12.53 16.32
CA GLY A 178 25.38 -12.69 17.70
C GLY A 178 26.50 -12.48 18.71
N ARG A 179 27.77 -12.63 18.33
CA ARG A 179 28.93 -12.42 19.23
C ARG A 179 29.12 -10.94 19.56
N GLN A 180 28.66 -10.06 18.69
CA GLN A 180 28.77 -8.60 18.81
C GLN A 180 27.45 -7.97 19.26
N TYR A 181 26.36 -8.73 19.27
CA TYR A 181 25.06 -8.24 19.66
C TYR A 181 25.00 -8.00 21.17
N ALA A 182 24.54 -6.82 21.58
CA ALA A 182 24.26 -6.54 22.98
C ALA A 182 22.97 -7.28 23.36
N TRP A 183 23.05 -8.49 23.88
CA TRP A 183 21.87 -9.24 24.29
C TRP A 183 21.22 -8.63 25.54
N ASP A 184 19.89 -8.68 25.60
CA ASP A 184 19.07 -8.21 26.74
C ASP A 184 19.21 -6.71 27.07
N TRP A 185 19.76 -5.94 26.12
CA TRP A 185 20.10 -4.54 26.25
C TRP A 185 18.91 -3.62 26.52
N GLU A 186 17.70 -4.07 26.19
CA GLU A 186 16.41 -3.40 26.37
C GLU A 186 15.77 -3.61 27.76
N LYS A 187 16.33 -4.50 28.60
CA LYS A 187 15.82 -4.81 29.93
C LYS A 187 16.34 -3.84 30.99
N THR A 188 15.65 -3.80 32.13
CA THR A 188 15.95 -2.89 33.25
C THR A 188 17.25 -3.23 33.97
N ASP A 189 17.60 -4.51 34.07
CA ASP A 189 18.78 -5.03 34.77
C ASP A 189 20.07 -5.01 33.94
N TYR A 190 20.04 -4.41 32.74
CA TYR A 190 21.21 -4.34 31.87
C TYR A 190 22.22 -3.29 32.34
N ASP A 191 23.50 -3.69 32.48
CA ASP A 191 24.60 -2.77 32.80
C ASP A 191 25.03 -1.96 31.57
N ASP A 192 24.69 -0.67 31.57
CA ASP A 192 25.02 0.28 30.52
C ASP A 192 26.16 1.24 30.85
N VAL A 193 26.94 0.99 31.91
CA VAL A 193 28.02 1.89 32.35
C VAL A 193 29.07 2.15 31.26
N SER A 194 29.29 1.17 30.37
CA SER A 194 30.21 1.30 29.23
C SER A 194 29.66 2.10 28.04
N TRP A 195 28.40 2.54 28.09
CA TRP A 195 27.78 3.28 26.99
C TRP A 195 28.01 4.78 27.13
N SER A 196 28.24 5.41 25.98
CA SER A 196 28.35 6.86 25.88
C SER A 196 27.00 7.51 26.17
N ASN A 197 27.04 8.75 26.66
CA ASN A 197 25.87 9.61 26.66
C ASN A 197 25.52 10.00 25.22
N ALA A 198 24.23 10.23 24.96
CA ALA A 198 23.74 10.72 23.69
C ALA A 198 24.14 12.18 23.47
N GLU A 199 24.26 12.58 22.21
CA GLU A 199 24.54 13.95 21.78
C GLU A 199 23.23 14.65 21.42
N GLU A 200 23.03 15.88 21.92
CA GLU A 200 21.89 16.72 21.56
C GLU A 200 22.15 17.45 20.24
N ILE A 201 21.21 17.35 19.28
CA ILE A 201 21.32 18.01 17.97
C ILE A 201 20.60 19.36 17.99
N THR A 202 19.30 19.34 18.23
CA THR A 202 18.43 20.53 18.20
C THR A 202 17.09 20.21 18.86
N HIS A 203 16.37 21.25 19.27
CA HIS A 203 14.98 21.11 19.67
C HIS A 203 14.09 20.74 18.48
N PRO A 204 13.13 19.82 18.63
CA PRO A 204 12.14 19.51 17.60
C PRO A 204 11.15 20.65 17.41
N GLU A 205 10.70 20.85 16.17
CA GLU A 205 9.77 21.91 15.79
C GLU A 205 8.53 21.33 15.09
N PRO A 206 7.30 21.70 15.52
CA PRO A 206 6.08 21.23 14.91
C PRO A 206 5.77 21.96 13.60
N ILE A 207 4.89 21.36 12.79
CA ILE A 207 4.34 22.01 11.60
C ILE A 207 3.73 23.38 11.95
N GLY A 208 4.11 24.41 11.18
CA GLY A 208 3.66 25.80 11.37
C GLY A 208 4.44 26.61 12.41
N TYR A 209 5.52 26.08 12.97
CA TYR A 209 6.43 26.79 13.89
C TYR A 209 7.90 26.55 13.50
N GLY A 210 8.79 27.48 13.88
CA GLY A 210 10.23 27.37 13.67
C GLY A 210 10.74 28.24 12.51
N THR A 211 12.07 28.23 12.32
CA THR A 211 12.74 29.01 11.26
C THR A 211 13.71 28.20 10.41
N ASP A 212 14.28 27.12 10.95
CA ASP A 212 15.28 26.27 10.29
C ASP A 212 15.00 24.79 10.57
N ASN A 213 13.77 24.38 10.26
CA ASN A 213 13.26 23.06 10.60
C ASN A 213 13.99 21.97 9.79
N ARG A 214 14.79 21.14 10.46
CA ARG A 214 15.43 19.95 9.84
C ARG A 214 14.44 18.79 9.64
N TRP A 215 13.50 18.66 10.58
CA TRP A 215 12.37 17.75 10.55
C TRP A 215 11.16 18.51 11.09
N THR A 216 10.19 18.79 10.23
CA THR A 216 8.97 19.47 10.63
C THR A 216 7.98 18.43 11.15
N LEU A 217 7.77 18.41 12.46
CA LEU A 217 7.00 17.36 13.13
C LEU A 217 5.50 17.47 12.83
N ALA A 218 4.94 16.37 12.36
CA ALA A 218 3.50 16.19 12.15
C ALA A 218 3.00 14.98 12.95
N PRO A 219 1.80 15.04 13.57
CA PRO A 219 1.22 13.86 14.17
C PRO A 219 0.90 12.83 13.08
N ARG A 220 1.24 11.56 13.34
CA ARG A 220 0.81 10.47 12.45
C ARG A 220 -0.73 10.47 12.31
N SER A 221 -1.19 10.37 11.06
CA SER A 221 -2.61 10.47 10.67
C SER A 221 -3.31 9.10 10.48
N ILE A 222 -2.59 8.01 10.72
CA ILE A 222 -3.02 6.63 10.46
C ILE A 222 -2.75 5.73 11.69
N PRO A 223 -3.48 4.62 11.87
CA PRO A 223 -3.20 3.66 12.94
C PRO A 223 -1.76 3.13 12.91
N LEU A 224 -1.32 2.64 14.07
CA LEU A 224 -0.08 1.88 14.18
C LEU A 224 -0.22 0.52 13.46
N PHE A 225 0.91 -0.06 13.07
CA PHE A 225 0.94 -1.44 12.62
C PHE A 225 0.54 -2.39 13.73
N THR A 226 -0.04 -3.51 13.32
CA THR A 226 -0.25 -4.65 14.21
C THR A 226 0.90 -5.64 14.07
N GLU A 227 1.17 -6.39 15.14
CA GLU A 227 2.07 -7.54 15.10
C GLU A 227 1.36 -8.73 15.76
N HIS A 228 1.27 -9.84 15.03
CA HIS A 228 0.68 -11.09 15.52
C HIS A 228 1.53 -12.28 15.12
N LEU A 229 1.73 -13.21 16.06
CA LEU A 229 2.46 -14.45 15.79
C LEU A 229 1.72 -15.28 14.72
N LEU A 230 2.46 -15.69 13.70
CA LEU A 230 2.02 -16.50 12.57
C LEU A 230 2.97 -17.69 12.41
N ARG A 231 2.43 -18.91 12.53
CA ARG A 231 3.21 -20.15 12.34
C ARG A 231 3.33 -20.50 10.86
N PHE A 232 4.49 -21.05 10.50
CA PHE A 232 4.68 -21.69 9.21
C PHE A 232 3.78 -22.94 9.11
N LEU A 233 3.24 -23.20 7.92
CA LEU A 233 2.23 -24.24 7.74
C LEU A 233 2.80 -25.55 7.22
N THR A 234 3.89 -25.52 6.44
CA THR A 234 4.39 -26.74 5.79
C THR A 234 5.88 -26.69 5.53
N ILE A 235 6.57 -27.77 5.89
CA ILE A 235 7.91 -28.09 5.36
C ILE A 235 7.74 -28.77 3.99
N ARG A 236 8.28 -28.18 2.93
CA ARG A 236 8.13 -28.65 1.54
C ARG A 236 9.30 -29.50 1.05
N ARG A 237 10.52 -29.17 1.47
CA ARG A 237 11.74 -29.86 1.04
C ARG A 237 12.80 -29.74 2.13
N THR A 238 13.52 -30.83 2.37
CA THR A 238 14.67 -30.87 3.29
C THR A 238 15.82 -31.56 2.60
N ASN A 239 17.03 -31.03 2.75
CA ASN A 239 18.26 -31.68 2.31
C ASN A 239 19.24 -31.79 3.48
N GLY A 240 19.89 -32.93 3.66
CA GLY A 240 20.86 -33.17 4.74
C GLY A 240 20.28 -33.43 6.14
N ILE A 241 18.95 -33.39 6.33
CA ILE A 241 18.29 -33.69 7.61
C ILE A 241 16.83 -34.12 7.41
N LYS A 242 16.30 -34.90 8.36
CA LYS A 242 14.85 -35.14 8.49
C LYS A 242 14.27 -34.19 9.53
N VAL A 243 13.21 -33.47 9.17
CA VAL A 243 12.55 -32.51 10.06
C VAL A 243 11.12 -32.95 10.33
N ASN A 244 10.73 -33.00 11.61
CA ASN A 244 9.36 -33.27 12.01
C ASN A 244 8.52 -31.98 11.94
N GLN A 245 7.28 -32.05 11.44
CA GLN A 245 6.35 -30.91 11.38
C GLN A 245 6.06 -30.28 12.75
N ASP A 246 6.19 -31.02 13.85
CA ASP A 246 6.07 -30.50 15.23
C ASP A 246 7.02 -29.32 15.49
N PHE A 247 8.14 -29.23 14.76
CA PHE A 247 9.04 -28.08 14.77
C PHE A 247 8.32 -26.77 14.42
N LEU A 248 7.44 -26.78 13.40
CA LEU A 248 6.71 -25.57 13.00
C LEU A 248 5.69 -25.10 14.04
N THR A 249 5.34 -25.97 14.99
CA THR A 249 4.41 -25.64 16.08
C THR A 249 5.10 -25.18 17.37
N GLY A 250 6.44 -25.12 17.37
CA GLY A 250 7.25 -24.78 18.55
C GLY A 250 7.22 -25.86 19.66
N LYS A 251 6.63 -27.03 19.39
CA LYS A 251 6.49 -28.11 20.39
C LYS A 251 7.76 -28.96 20.50
N LYS A 252 8.58 -29.01 19.44
CA LYS A 252 9.79 -29.84 19.41
C LYS A 252 10.94 -29.10 18.72
N PRO A 253 12.03 -28.80 19.43
CA PRO A 253 13.19 -28.18 18.82
C PRO A 253 13.86 -29.11 17.80
N LEU A 254 14.49 -28.53 16.78
CA LEU A 254 15.29 -29.28 15.79
C LEU A 254 16.78 -29.17 16.15
N LYS A 255 17.40 -30.29 16.51
CA LYS A 255 18.85 -30.37 16.71
C LYS A 255 19.57 -30.63 15.38
N VAL A 256 20.47 -29.75 15.03
CA VAL A 256 21.41 -29.85 13.91
C VAL A 256 22.79 -30.23 14.47
N PRO A 257 23.35 -31.39 14.10
CA PRO A 257 24.70 -31.78 14.54
C PRO A 257 25.78 -30.79 14.11
N SER A 258 26.97 -30.91 14.71
CA SER A 258 28.15 -30.18 14.25
C SER A 258 28.58 -30.60 12.85
N ASN A 259 29.31 -29.72 12.16
CA ASN A 259 29.92 -29.96 10.85
C ASN A 259 28.91 -30.43 9.77
N GLN A 260 27.72 -29.84 9.76
CA GLN A 260 26.66 -30.13 8.79
C GLN A 260 26.44 -28.98 7.82
N ARG A 261 25.97 -29.33 6.61
CA ARG A 261 25.39 -28.40 5.64
C ARG A 261 24.04 -28.93 5.19
N LEU A 262 22.98 -28.18 5.45
CA LEU A 262 21.61 -28.63 5.20
C LEU A 262 20.72 -27.46 4.74
N SER A 263 19.56 -27.79 4.19
CA SER A 263 18.53 -26.79 3.88
C SER A 263 17.11 -27.27 4.20
N ILE A 264 16.25 -26.32 4.56
CA ILE A 264 14.84 -26.54 4.91
C ILE A 264 14.01 -25.48 4.19
N LEU A 265 13.16 -25.92 3.25
CA LEU A 265 12.21 -25.05 2.55
C LEU A 265 10.85 -25.11 3.24
N LEU A 266 10.39 -23.94 3.70
CA LEU A 266 9.10 -23.70 4.31
C LEU A 266 8.15 -23.01 3.33
N ASP A 267 6.88 -23.34 3.43
CA ASP A 267 5.77 -22.75 2.66
C ASP A 267 4.69 -22.26 3.63
N GLN A 268 4.47 -20.95 3.61
CA GLN A 268 3.40 -20.30 4.37
C GLN A 268 2.02 -20.53 3.73
N LYS A 269 1.96 -21.23 2.58
CA LYS A 269 0.80 -21.49 1.71
C LYS A 269 0.19 -20.28 1.06
N THR A 270 0.35 -19.11 1.67
CA THR A 270 -0.11 -17.83 1.17
C THR A 270 0.99 -16.78 1.28
N MET A 271 0.94 -15.80 0.39
CA MET A 271 1.74 -14.58 0.51
C MET A 271 1.56 -13.93 1.88
N THR A 272 2.63 -13.44 2.45
CA THR A 272 2.68 -12.97 3.84
C THR A 272 3.66 -11.81 3.96
N ALA A 273 3.31 -10.79 4.72
CA ALA A 273 4.24 -9.76 5.20
C ALA A 273 4.44 -9.94 6.71
N ALA A 274 5.66 -10.27 7.12
CA ALA A 274 5.97 -10.57 8.52
C ALA A 274 7.44 -10.34 8.83
N TYR A 275 7.76 -10.14 10.11
CA TYR A 275 9.13 -10.26 10.60
C TYR A 275 9.39 -11.74 10.94
N PRO A 276 10.21 -12.47 10.16
CA PRO A 276 10.63 -13.81 10.53
C PRO A 276 11.48 -13.76 11.80
N GLU A 277 11.11 -14.54 12.81
CA GLU A 277 11.84 -14.70 14.06
C GLU A 277 12.33 -16.14 14.19
N LEU A 278 13.61 -16.28 14.53
CA LEU A 278 14.26 -17.56 14.73
C LEU A 278 14.86 -17.56 16.14
N ILE A 279 14.47 -18.55 16.95
CA ILE A 279 15.00 -18.75 18.30
C ILE A 279 15.91 -19.97 18.26
N ILE A 280 17.14 -19.84 18.76
CA ILE A 280 18.14 -20.90 18.74
C ILE A 280 18.89 -21.06 20.06
N SER A 281 19.62 -22.17 20.19
CA SER A 281 20.65 -22.39 21.20
C SER A 281 21.87 -23.06 20.58
N GLY A 282 23.08 -22.75 21.07
CA GLY A 282 24.32 -23.32 20.54
C GLY A 282 24.67 -22.79 19.15
N GLY A 283 25.40 -23.59 18.39
CA GLY A 283 25.80 -23.26 17.03
C GLY A 283 26.88 -22.19 16.93
N LYS A 284 27.80 -22.09 17.89
CA LYS A 284 28.94 -21.18 17.82
C LYS A 284 29.66 -21.32 16.48
N GLY A 285 29.76 -20.21 15.74
CA GLY A 285 30.40 -20.18 14.41
C GLY A 285 29.55 -20.76 13.28
N ALA A 286 28.31 -21.17 13.55
CA ALA A 286 27.36 -21.53 12.50
C ALA A 286 26.94 -20.31 11.67
N LYS A 287 26.41 -20.57 10.48
CA LYS A 287 25.78 -19.57 9.62
C LYS A 287 24.41 -20.07 9.20
N ILE A 288 23.39 -19.24 9.45
CA ILE A 288 21.99 -19.51 9.09
C ILE A 288 21.55 -18.43 8.12
N LYS A 289 21.34 -18.78 6.85
CA LYS A 289 20.79 -17.87 5.84
C LYS A 289 19.29 -18.14 5.68
N LEU A 290 18.47 -17.09 5.74
CA LEU A 290 17.03 -17.16 5.51
C LEU A 290 16.73 -16.45 4.18
N THR A 291 16.38 -17.19 3.14
CA THR A 291 15.99 -16.63 1.83
C THR A 291 14.47 -16.57 1.72
N TYR A 292 13.93 -15.44 1.30
CA TYR A 292 12.49 -15.14 1.18
C TYR A 292 12.10 -15.02 -0.29
N SER A 293 10.97 -15.57 -0.69
CA SER A 293 10.46 -15.38 -2.05
C SER A 293 8.94 -15.54 -2.16
N GLU A 294 8.35 -14.86 -3.13
CA GLU A 294 6.93 -15.02 -3.50
C GLU A 294 6.66 -16.38 -4.16
N ALA A 295 7.63 -16.86 -4.94
CA ALA A 295 7.56 -18.10 -5.72
C ALA A 295 8.93 -18.77 -5.83
N LEU A 296 8.95 -20.01 -6.34
CA LEU A 296 10.19 -20.69 -6.74
C LEU A 296 10.38 -20.57 -8.25
N PHE A 297 11.62 -20.70 -8.70
CA PHE A 297 12.00 -20.49 -10.09
C PHE A 297 12.59 -21.76 -10.68
N ASP A 298 12.22 -22.10 -11.90
CA ASP A 298 12.90 -23.15 -12.66
C ASP A 298 14.26 -22.66 -13.22
N LYS A 299 14.88 -23.48 -14.07
CA LYS A 299 16.19 -23.17 -14.68
C LYS A 299 16.13 -22.00 -15.68
N GLN A 300 14.97 -21.71 -16.24
CA GLN A 300 14.72 -20.61 -17.17
C GLN A 300 14.47 -19.30 -16.42
N GLY A 301 14.12 -19.39 -15.13
CA GLY A 301 13.75 -18.26 -14.29
C GLY A 301 12.24 -18.03 -14.26
N ASP A 302 11.44 -19.01 -14.67
CA ASP A 302 9.99 -18.93 -14.67
C ASP A 302 9.40 -19.47 -13.37
N LYS A 303 8.31 -18.84 -12.92
CA LYS A 303 7.60 -19.21 -11.68
C LYS A 303 6.65 -20.40 -11.88
N GLY A 304 6.01 -20.48 -13.05
CA GLY A 304 4.98 -21.49 -13.36
C GLY A 304 3.83 -21.52 -12.32
N ASN A 305 3.33 -22.71 -11.99
CA ASN A 305 2.38 -22.86 -10.88
C ASN A 305 3.09 -22.70 -9.52
N ARG A 306 2.58 -21.79 -8.68
CA ARG A 306 3.15 -21.44 -7.37
C ARG A 306 3.07 -22.57 -6.36
N ASN A 307 2.24 -23.58 -6.61
CA ASN A 307 2.13 -24.77 -5.74
C ASN A 307 3.20 -25.82 -6.04
N GLU A 308 3.79 -25.81 -7.24
CA GLU A 308 4.80 -26.80 -7.68
C GLU A 308 6.20 -26.37 -7.25
N ILE A 309 7.00 -27.33 -6.75
CA ILE A 309 8.36 -27.08 -6.24
C ILE A 309 9.42 -27.93 -6.92
N ASP A 310 9.01 -28.94 -7.69
CA ASP A 310 9.92 -29.89 -8.31
C ASP A 310 10.71 -29.19 -9.40
N HIS A 311 12.02 -29.47 -9.43
CA HIS A 311 12.98 -28.81 -10.32
C HIS A 311 13.04 -27.27 -10.20
N LYS A 312 12.48 -26.70 -9.13
CA LYS A 312 12.54 -25.26 -8.83
C LYS A 312 13.39 -24.94 -7.61
N GLU A 313 14.03 -23.80 -7.66
CA GLU A 313 14.94 -23.28 -6.64
C GLU A 313 14.42 -21.95 -6.08
N ILE A 314 14.79 -21.67 -4.83
CA ILE A 314 14.45 -20.40 -4.20
C ILE A 314 15.45 -19.33 -4.60
N LYS A 315 14.94 -18.14 -4.87
CA LYS A 315 15.73 -16.96 -5.19
C LYS A 315 14.97 -15.72 -4.70
N GLY A 316 15.65 -14.85 -3.96
CA GLY A 316 15.01 -13.67 -3.39
C GLY A 316 15.75 -13.08 -2.21
N ASN A 317 15.21 -12.03 -1.60
CA ASN A 317 15.87 -11.31 -0.52
C ASN A 317 16.31 -12.27 0.60
N TYR A 318 17.40 -11.98 1.31
CA TYR A 318 17.83 -12.86 2.39
C TYR A 318 18.47 -12.12 3.55
N ASP A 319 18.34 -12.73 4.73
CA ASP A 319 19.04 -12.37 5.94
C ASP A 319 20.04 -13.46 6.33
N VAL A 320 20.98 -13.13 7.21
CA VAL A 320 21.99 -14.06 7.73
C VAL A 320 22.13 -13.88 9.23
N PHE A 321 22.10 -14.98 9.99
CA PHE A 321 22.41 -14.98 11.41
C PHE A 321 23.64 -15.85 11.70
N ILE A 322 24.56 -15.31 12.49
CA ILE A 322 25.79 -15.97 12.95
C ILE A 322 25.70 -16.10 14.48
N PRO A 323 25.39 -17.28 15.02
CA PRO A 323 25.22 -17.48 16.46
C PRO A 323 26.51 -17.35 17.27
N ASP A 324 26.39 -16.95 18.53
CA ASP A 324 27.49 -16.88 19.50
C ASP A 324 27.76 -18.19 20.24
N GLY A 325 26.85 -19.16 20.17
CA GLY A 325 26.90 -20.44 20.89
C GLY A 325 26.08 -20.48 22.17
N GLU A 326 25.48 -19.35 22.56
CA GLU A 326 24.71 -19.27 23.79
C GLU A 326 23.27 -19.76 23.58
N ASN A 327 22.52 -19.84 24.69
CA ASN A 327 21.16 -20.35 24.69
C ASN A 327 20.13 -19.25 24.41
N ASN A 328 19.02 -19.63 23.77
CA ASN A 328 17.82 -18.81 23.56
C ASN A 328 18.09 -17.47 22.84
N ARG A 329 19.01 -17.47 21.87
CA ARG A 329 19.24 -16.30 21.02
C ARG A 329 18.10 -16.14 20.02
N LYS A 330 17.58 -14.91 19.91
CA LYS A 330 16.52 -14.56 18.96
C LYS A 330 17.07 -13.69 17.85
N PHE A 331 17.01 -14.19 16.62
CA PHE A 331 17.21 -13.37 15.43
C PHE A 331 15.88 -12.79 14.96
N ARG A 332 15.91 -11.51 14.56
CA ARG A 332 14.81 -10.81 13.86
C ARG A 332 15.43 -9.75 12.93
N PRO A 333 14.96 -9.60 11.68
CA PRO A 333 15.41 -8.53 10.80
C PRO A 333 14.90 -7.15 11.25
N LEU A 334 15.58 -6.09 10.81
CA LEU A 334 15.23 -4.70 11.09
C LEU A 334 13.90 -4.29 10.41
N TRP A 335 13.62 -4.84 9.24
CA TRP A 335 12.40 -4.60 8.48
C TRP A 335 11.64 -5.90 8.21
N PHE A 336 10.33 -5.82 7.97
CA PHE A 336 9.57 -7.01 7.61
C PHE A 336 10.01 -7.56 6.25
N ARG A 337 9.64 -8.81 5.98
CA ARG A 337 9.86 -9.48 4.69
C ARG A 337 8.51 -9.90 4.12
N ALA A 338 8.33 -9.73 2.82
CA ALA A 338 7.22 -10.32 2.09
C ALA A 338 7.66 -11.69 1.53
N TYR A 339 6.84 -12.72 1.69
CA TYR A 339 7.14 -14.07 1.19
C TYR A 339 5.92 -14.98 1.19
N ARG A 340 5.97 -16.01 0.36
CA ARG A 340 5.26 -17.28 0.58
C ARG A 340 6.23 -18.37 1.03
N TYR A 341 7.41 -18.40 0.41
CA TYR A 341 8.45 -19.39 0.66
C TYR A 341 9.59 -18.80 1.48
N VAL A 342 10.08 -19.58 2.44
CA VAL A 342 11.29 -19.27 3.22
C VAL A 342 12.21 -20.48 3.20
N GLN A 343 13.46 -20.32 2.76
CA GLN A 343 14.46 -21.38 2.87
C GLN A 343 15.51 -21.03 3.91
N LEU A 344 15.72 -21.95 4.85
CA LEU A 344 16.87 -21.92 5.74
C LEU A 344 18.01 -22.71 5.08
N ASP A 345 19.15 -22.07 4.87
CA ASP A 345 20.42 -22.73 4.54
C ASP A 345 21.32 -22.65 5.77
N ILE A 346 21.66 -23.81 6.35
CA ILE A 346 22.36 -23.91 7.63
C ILE A 346 23.71 -24.59 7.44
N MET A 347 24.75 -23.95 7.96
CA MET A 347 26.10 -24.50 8.04
C MET A 347 26.55 -24.46 9.50
N THR A 348 26.74 -25.61 10.15
CA THR A 348 27.27 -25.69 11.52
C THR A 348 28.78 -25.92 11.50
N ALA A 349 29.47 -25.40 12.53
CA ALA A 349 30.86 -25.68 12.81
C ALA A 349 30.96 -26.78 13.90
N ASP A 350 31.95 -26.71 14.78
CA ASP A 350 32.18 -27.73 15.82
C ASP A 350 31.10 -27.76 16.91
N ASP A 351 30.35 -26.67 17.10
CA ASP A 351 29.27 -26.59 18.06
C ASP A 351 27.92 -26.92 17.40
N PRO A 352 27.14 -27.91 17.90
CA PRO A 352 25.83 -28.22 17.35
C PRO A 352 24.85 -27.06 17.56
N LEU A 353 23.92 -26.89 16.62
CA LEU A 353 22.89 -25.87 16.66
C LEU A 353 21.54 -26.49 17.02
N ILE A 354 20.79 -25.85 17.89
CA ILE A 354 19.40 -26.20 18.17
C ILE A 354 18.52 -25.07 17.65
N LEU A 355 17.62 -25.36 16.70
CA LEU A 355 16.54 -24.46 16.34
C LEU A 355 15.40 -24.70 17.33
N ASN A 356 15.24 -23.79 18.29
CA ASN A 356 14.20 -23.89 19.30
C ASN A 356 12.84 -23.57 18.71
N ASP A 357 12.76 -22.51 17.91
CA ASP A 357 11.50 -22.11 17.29
C ASP A 357 11.70 -21.27 16.02
N ILE A 358 10.70 -21.29 15.14
CA ILE A 358 10.60 -20.41 13.98
C ILE A 358 9.16 -20.00 13.72
N TYR A 359 8.93 -18.70 13.53
CA TYR A 359 7.62 -18.14 13.20
C TYR A 359 7.78 -16.77 12.53
N GLY A 360 6.70 -16.24 11.97
CA GLY A 360 6.62 -14.85 11.53
C GLY A 360 5.82 -14.01 12.53
N MET A 361 6.19 -12.75 12.72
CA MET A 361 5.30 -11.74 13.30
C MET A 361 4.62 -10.99 12.16
N LYS A 362 3.41 -11.45 11.77
CA LYS A 362 2.61 -10.83 10.72
C LYS A 362 2.35 -9.38 11.06
N THR A 363 2.58 -8.49 10.09
CA THR A 363 2.44 -7.05 10.27
C THR A 363 1.82 -6.37 9.06
N GLY A 364 1.39 -5.13 9.23
CA GLY A 364 0.75 -4.32 8.20
C GLY A 364 -0.26 -3.34 8.79
N TYR A 365 -0.90 -2.58 7.91
CA TYR A 365 -2.01 -1.70 8.29
C TYR A 365 -3.19 -2.54 8.80
N PRO A 366 -3.86 -2.14 9.90
CA PRO A 366 -4.96 -2.91 10.49
C PRO A 366 -6.29 -2.75 9.74
N LEU A 367 -6.31 -2.99 8.43
CA LEU A 367 -7.51 -2.97 7.60
C LEU A 367 -8.48 -4.08 8.05
N GLN A 368 -9.75 -3.74 8.25
CA GLN A 368 -10.81 -4.67 8.67
C GLN A 368 -11.83 -4.87 7.55
N MET A 369 -12.24 -6.12 7.30
CA MET A 369 -13.33 -6.42 6.37
C MET A 369 -14.68 -6.15 7.06
N ASN A 370 -15.30 -5.04 6.70
CA ASN A 370 -16.62 -4.61 7.18
C ASN A 370 -17.72 -4.78 6.11
N ALA A 371 -17.35 -5.29 4.94
CA ALA A 371 -18.23 -5.62 3.84
C ALA A 371 -18.44 -7.12 3.72
N THR A 372 -19.48 -7.51 2.99
CA THR A 372 -19.75 -8.91 2.64
C THR A 372 -20.07 -9.01 1.16
N PHE A 373 -19.68 -10.12 0.55
CA PHE A 373 -20.11 -10.50 -0.79
C PHE A 373 -20.34 -12.01 -0.82
N SER A 374 -21.41 -12.44 -1.47
CA SER A 374 -21.71 -13.84 -1.74
C SER A 374 -22.53 -13.97 -3.02
N SER A 375 -22.37 -15.09 -3.73
CA SER A 375 -23.12 -15.38 -4.95
C SER A 375 -23.29 -16.88 -5.13
N ASN A 376 -24.09 -17.28 -6.12
CA ASN A 376 -24.23 -18.67 -6.54
C ASN A 376 -23.00 -19.24 -7.30
N GLU A 377 -21.93 -18.45 -7.48
CA GLU A 377 -20.69 -18.86 -8.16
C GLU A 377 -19.50 -18.89 -7.18
N HIS A 378 -18.98 -20.10 -6.91
CA HIS A 378 -17.91 -20.30 -5.92
C HIS A 378 -16.61 -19.59 -6.31
N SER A 379 -16.26 -19.51 -7.60
CA SER A 379 -15.02 -18.85 -8.02
C SER A 379 -14.96 -17.38 -7.62
N LEU A 380 -16.10 -16.69 -7.51
CA LEU A 380 -16.13 -15.31 -7.05
C LEU A 380 -15.76 -15.20 -5.57
N GLN A 381 -16.16 -16.17 -4.74
CA GLN A 381 -15.79 -16.14 -3.31
C GLN A 381 -14.27 -16.24 -3.11
N GLU A 382 -13.58 -17.00 -3.96
CA GLU A 382 -12.12 -17.11 -3.92
C GLU A 382 -11.45 -15.84 -4.44
N ILE A 383 -11.98 -15.24 -5.52
CA ILE A 383 -11.49 -13.94 -6.00
C ILE A 383 -11.61 -12.87 -4.92
N TRP A 384 -12.76 -12.79 -4.23
CA TRP A 384 -13.00 -11.86 -3.12
C TRP A 384 -11.97 -12.02 -1.99
N LYS A 385 -11.71 -13.26 -1.54
CA LYS A 385 -10.71 -13.51 -0.49
C LYS A 385 -9.30 -13.13 -0.95
N THR A 386 -8.95 -13.44 -2.19
CA THR A 386 -7.61 -13.18 -2.74
C THR A 386 -7.37 -11.71 -3.04
N ALA A 387 -8.35 -10.98 -3.55
CA ALA A 387 -8.27 -9.53 -3.74
C ALA A 387 -8.11 -8.83 -2.38
N TRP A 388 -8.91 -9.21 -1.39
CA TRP A 388 -8.78 -8.67 -0.04
C TRP A 388 -7.39 -8.91 0.56
N HIS A 389 -6.88 -10.13 0.44
CA HIS A 389 -5.54 -10.46 0.93
C HIS A 389 -4.45 -9.68 0.21
N THR A 390 -4.60 -9.45 -1.10
CA THR A 390 -3.71 -8.58 -1.89
C THR A 390 -3.74 -7.14 -1.35
N ALA A 391 -4.94 -6.57 -1.18
CA ALA A 391 -5.11 -5.21 -0.67
C ALA A 391 -4.56 -5.03 0.75
N GLN A 392 -4.69 -6.04 1.62
CA GLN A 392 -4.13 -6.01 2.97
C GLN A 392 -2.59 -6.03 2.97
N LEU A 393 -1.95 -6.85 2.13
CA LEU A 393 -0.49 -6.91 2.06
C LEU A 393 0.12 -5.67 1.41
N CYS A 394 -0.61 -5.05 0.48
CA CYS A 394 -0.24 -3.78 -0.13
C CYS A 394 -0.61 -2.57 0.76
N ALA A 395 -1.10 -2.75 1.99
CA ALA A 395 -1.43 -1.66 2.91
C ALA A 395 -0.48 -1.66 4.10
N GLY A 396 0.40 -0.65 4.16
CA GLY A 396 1.29 -0.41 5.28
C GLY A 396 1.10 1.00 5.83
N ASP A 397 2.18 1.74 6.02
CA ASP A 397 2.13 3.15 6.43
C ASP A 397 1.90 4.09 5.25
N LEU A 398 1.83 3.50 4.06
CA LEU A 398 1.41 4.01 2.78
C LEU A 398 0.55 2.93 2.10
N TYR A 399 -0.12 3.28 1.02
CA TYR A 399 -0.43 2.27 0.01
C TYR A 399 0.85 1.85 -0.70
N TYR A 400 1.04 0.56 -0.92
CA TYR A 400 2.18 0.00 -1.65
C TYR A 400 1.69 -0.55 -2.98
N ASP A 401 2.45 -0.34 -4.04
CA ASP A 401 2.34 -1.10 -5.29
C ASP A 401 2.47 -2.60 -5.02
N THR A 402 3.59 -3.02 -4.42
CA THR A 402 3.88 -4.39 -4.00
C THR A 402 4.64 -4.42 -2.67
N PRO A 403 4.35 -5.39 -1.78
CA PRO A 403 5.07 -5.53 -0.52
C PRO A 403 6.50 -6.07 -0.68
N TYR A 404 6.83 -6.70 -1.82
CA TYR A 404 8.09 -7.44 -2.01
C TYR A 404 9.19 -6.62 -2.69
N TYR A 405 8.91 -6.00 -3.85
CA TYR A 405 9.95 -5.40 -4.69
C TYR A 405 10.23 -3.93 -4.37
N GLU A 406 9.20 -3.16 -4.03
CA GLU A 406 9.27 -1.69 -4.05
C GLU A 406 8.79 -1.05 -2.74
N GLN A 407 7.59 -1.41 -2.27
CA GLN A 407 6.91 -0.72 -1.16
C GLN A 407 6.77 0.79 -1.41
N LEU A 408 6.45 1.16 -2.66
CA LEU A 408 6.29 2.53 -3.13
C LEU A 408 4.81 2.87 -3.30
N GLN A 409 4.45 4.11 -3.00
CA GLN A 409 3.07 4.59 -3.14
C GLN A 409 2.90 5.26 -4.51
N TYR A 410 2.54 4.49 -5.52
CA TYR A 410 2.22 5.01 -6.86
C TYR A 410 0.77 5.48 -6.93
N THR A 411 0.51 6.60 -7.60
CA THR A 411 -0.83 7.20 -7.64
C THR A 411 -1.86 6.30 -8.34
N GLY A 412 -1.47 5.65 -9.44
CA GLY A 412 -2.35 4.73 -10.18
C GLY A 412 -2.86 3.59 -9.32
N ASP A 413 -1.96 2.93 -8.59
CA ASP A 413 -2.27 1.88 -7.61
C ASP A 413 -3.10 2.40 -6.44
N SER A 414 -2.66 3.52 -5.86
CA SER A 414 -3.27 4.11 -4.65
C SER A 414 -4.73 4.47 -4.87
N ARG A 415 -5.11 4.95 -6.07
CA ARG A 415 -6.50 5.26 -6.39
C ARG A 415 -7.39 4.01 -6.30
N ILE A 416 -6.99 2.91 -6.94
CA ILE A 416 -7.76 1.64 -6.93
C ILE A 416 -7.82 1.08 -5.51
N GLN A 417 -6.68 1.06 -4.81
CA GLN A 417 -6.60 0.52 -3.45
C GLN A 417 -7.39 1.37 -2.44
N ALA A 418 -7.46 2.68 -2.66
CA ALA A 418 -8.31 3.57 -1.88
C ALA A 418 -9.79 3.21 -2.03
N LEU A 419 -10.29 3.05 -3.26
CA LEU A 419 -11.68 2.62 -3.49
C LEU A 419 -11.99 1.28 -2.83
N ILE A 420 -11.08 0.30 -2.91
CA ILE A 420 -11.20 -0.97 -2.19
C ILE A 420 -11.35 -0.73 -0.68
N SER A 421 -10.47 0.08 -0.08
CA SER A 421 -10.51 0.36 1.36
C SER A 421 -11.81 1.03 1.80
N LEU A 422 -12.33 1.96 0.99
CA LEU A 422 -13.60 2.63 1.27
C LEU A 422 -14.80 1.67 1.20
N TYR A 423 -14.83 0.75 0.23
CA TYR A 423 -15.94 -0.19 0.01
C TYR A 423 -15.90 -1.41 0.95
N THR A 424 -14.72 -1.90 1.27
CA THR A 424 -14.56 -3.11 2.09
C THR A 424 -14.47 -2.81 3.57
N SER A 425 -13.72 -1.76 3.95
CA SER A 425 -13.44 -1.43 5.34
C SER A 425 -14.22 -0.21 5.84
N GLY A 426 -14.48 0.75 4.95
CA GLY A 426 -14.96 2.08 5.33
C GLY A 426 -13.84 3.00 5.83
N ASP A 427 -12.62 2.48 5.96
CA ASP A 427 -11.44 3.23 6.36
C ASP A 427 -10.97 4.16 5.24
N ASP A 428 -10.87 5.45 5.52
CA ASP A 428 -10.42 6.47 4.58
C ASP A 428 -9.04 7.05 4.91
N ARG A 429 -8.41 6.63 6.02
CA ARG A 429 -7.23 7.31 6.57
C ARG A 429 -6.01 7.18 5.67
N LEU A 430 -5.78 6.01 5.06
CA LEU A 430 -4.73 5.84 4.06
C LEU A 430 -5.01 6.64 2.78
N MET A 431 -6.27 6.73 2.34
CA MET A 431 -6.63 7.55 1.18
C MET A 431 -6.36 9.04 1.44
N ARG A 432 -6.77 9.56 2.61
CA ARG A 432 -6.47 10.95 3.00
C ARG A 432 -4.97 11.21 3.04
N LYS A 433 -4.20 10.29 3.64
CA LYS A 433 -2.74 10.39 3.68
C LYS A 433 -2.15 10.39 2.27
N ALA A 434 -2.56 9.46 1.40
CA ALA A 434 -2.06 9.38 0.03
C ALA A 434 -2.37 10.66 -0.78
N ILE A 435 -3.59 11.20 -0.68
CA ILE A 435 -3.95 12.48 -1.33
C ILE A 435 -3.00 13.60 -0.90
N LEU A 436 -2.72 13.71 0.42
CA LEU A 436 -1.82 14.71 0.97
C LEU A 436 -0.36 14.48 0.56
N ASP A 437 0.13 13.25 0.62
CA ASP A 437 1.50 12.90 0.22
C ASP A 437 1.75 13.34 -1.24
N PHE A 438 0.85 13.00 -2.17
CA PHE A 438 0.98 13.43 -3.56
C PHE A 438 0.82 14.95 -3.73
N TYR A 439 -0.06 15.59 -2.96
CA TYR A 439 -0.20 17.06 -2.96
C TYR A 439 1.10 17.76 -2.53
N HIS A 440 1.81 17.23 -1.52
CA HIS A 440 3.10 17.74 -1.06
C HIS A 440 4.25 17.43 -2.01
N SER A 441 4.10 16.41 -2.86
CA SER A 441 5.10 16.03 -3.85
C SER A 441 5.20 16.96 -5.07
N ARG A 442 4.28 17.94 -5.19
CA ARG A 442 4.15 18.82 -6.35
C ARG A 442 5.47 19.50 -6.68
N THR A 443 5.81 19.49 -7.96
CA THR A 443 6.97 20.19 -8.48
C THR A 443 6.63 21.65 -8.78
N PRO A 444 7.62 22.53 -9.00
CA PRO A 444 7.36 23.89 -9.46
C PRO A 444 6.60 24.00 -10.79
N GLU A 445 6.53 22.92 -11.58
CA GLU A 445 5.71 22.85 -12.79
C GLU A 445 4.22 22.58 -12.51
N GLY A 446 3.86 22.25 -11.25
CA GLY A 446 2.49 21.95 -10.83
C GLY A 446 2.14 20.46 -10.76
N LEU A 447 2.86 19.60 -11.49
CA LEU A 447 2.63 18.14 -11.48
C LEU A 447 3.01 17.50 -10.14
N THR A 448 2.28 16.45 -9.76
CA THR A 448 2.67 15.57 -8.65
C THR A 448 3.77 14.61 -9.11
N GLN A 449 4.57 14.10 -8.18
CA GLN A 449 5.40 12.93 -8.48
C GLN A 449 4.51 11.69 -8.72
N GLY A 450 5.00 10.75 -9.54
CA GLY A 450 4.29 9.50 -9.84
C GLY A 450 4.25 8.53 -8.64
N ARG A 451 5.19 8.71 -7.70
CA ARG A 451 5.27 7.99 -6.42
C ARG A 451 5.79 8.90 -5.32
N TYR A 452 5.16 8.87 -4.14
CA TYR A 452 5.58 9.72 -3.02
C TYR A 452 5.06 9.21 -1.66
N PRO A 453 5.82 9.35 -0.55
CA PRO A 453 7.18 9.90 -0.42
C PRO A 453 8.24 9.07 -1.15
N SER A 454 9.21 9.76 -1.75
CA SER A 454 10.31 9.17 -2.51
C SER A 454 11.56 10.04 -2.38
N ASN A 455 12.72 9.41 -2.16
CA ASN A 455 14.02 10.09 -2.15
C ASN A 455 14.59 10.31 -3.56
N ARG A 456 13.84 9.95 -4.60
CA ARG A 456 14.17 10.15 -6.03
C ARG A 456 13.00 10.78 -6.75
N LEU A 457 13.29 11.81 -7.56
CA LEU A 457 12.30 12.41 -8.42
C LEU A 457 11.83 11.41 -9.49
N GLN A 458 10.53 11.24 -9.62
CA GLN A 458 9.91 10.57 -10.76
C GLN A 458 8.56 11.22 -11.03
N ILE A 459 8.32 11.60 -12.28
CA ILE A 459 7.07 12.24 -12.71
C ILE A 459 6.44 11.36 -13.79
N ILE A 460 5.17 11.05 -13.59
CA ILE A 460 4.31 10.36 -14.54
C ILE A 460 3.10 11.26 -14.75
N PRO A 461 3.01 12.04 -15.85
CA PRO A 461 1.96 13.04 -16.02
C PRO A 461 0.55 12.46 -15.91
N THR A 462 0.30 11.29 -16.50
CA THR A 462 -0.98 10.56 -16.41
C THR A 462 -1.37 10.23 -14.96
N PHE A 463 -0.41 10.10 -14.05
CA PHE A 463 -0.67 9.85 -12.63
C PHE A 463 -1.06 11.13 -11.87
N SER A 464 -0.64 12.31 -12.33
CA SER A 464 -1.18 13.58 -11.80
C SER A 464 -2.67 13.72 -12.12
N LEU A 465 -3.12 13.23 -13.28
CA LEU A 465 -4.54 13.16 -13.62
C LEU A 465 -5.29 12.17 -12.71
N PHE A 466 -4.70 11.00 -12.43
CA PHE A 466 -5.28 10.07 -11.46
C PHE A 466 -5.33 10.60 -10.02
N TRP A 467 -4.41 11.50 -9.64
CA TRP A 467 -4.51 12.19 -8.35
C TRP A 467 -5.76 13.08 -8.29
N ILE A 468 -6.06 13.84 -9.34
CA ILE A 468 -7.31 14.61 -9.44
C ILE A 468 -8.52 13.67 -9.34
N SER A 469 -8.51 12.57 -10.10
CA SER A 469 -9.58 11.59 -10.02
C SER A 469 -9.70 10.98 -8.62
N MET A 470 -8.61 10.77 -7.88
CA MET A 470 -8.63 10.27 -6.51
C MET A 470 -9.24 11.30 -5.54
N VAL A 471 -9.00 12.60 -5.74
CA VAL A 471 -9.68 13.68 -4.98
C VAL A 471 -11.18 13.71 -5.29
N HIS A 472 -11.56 13.57 -6.56
CA HIS A 472 -12.96 13.44 -6.97
C HIS A 472 -13.64 12.21 -6.36
N ASP A 473 -12.96 11.06 -6.40
CA ASP A 473 -13.44 9.83 -5.77
C ASP A 473 -13.66 10.05 -4.26
N TYR A 474 -12.72 10.72 -3.56
CA TYR A 474 -12.89 11.02 -2.14
C TYR A 474 -14.15 11.86 -1.88
N TRP A 475 -14.36 12.94 -2.66
CA TRP A 475 -15.55 13.79 -2.57
C TRP A 475 -16.85 13.00 -2.82
N MET A 476 -16.85 12.08 -3.78
CA MET A 476 -18.02 11.25 -4.06
C MET A 476 -18.34 10.26 -2.93
N HIS A 477 -17.34 9.80 -2.19
CA HIS A 477 -17.48 8.73 -1.21
C HIS A 477 -17.46 9.18 0.26
N ARG A 478 -17.01 10.41 0.56
CA ARG A 478 -16.86 10.94 1.93
C ARG A 478 -17.48 12.33 2.07
N ARG A 479 -17.93 12.65 3.29
CA ARG A 479 -18.57 13.93 3.64
C ARG A 479 -17.57 14.85 4.33
N ASP A 480 -16.53 15.24 3.60
CA ASP A 480 -15.48 16.14 4.10
C ASP A 480 -15.08 17.15 3.02
N ASP A 481 -16.00 18.08 2.79
CA ASP A 481 -15.89 19.14 1.79
C ASP A 481 -14.71 20.07 2.10
N ALA A 482 -14.39 20.29 3.38
CA ALA A 482 -13.27 21.12 3.80
C ALA A 482 -11.93 20.50 3.40
N PHE A 483 -11.78 19.18 3.55
CA PHE A 483 -10.60 18.47 3.09
C PHE A 483 -10.45 18.56 1.56
N VAL A 484 -11.51 18.41 0.79
CA VAL A 484 -11.46 18.47 -0.68
C VAL A 484 -11.13 19.88 -1.17
N LYS A 485 -11.76 20.91 -0.58
CA LYS A 485 -11.66 22.31 -1.04
C LYS A 485 -10.23 22.83 -1.07
N GLN A 486 -9.35 22.36 -0.18
CA GLN A 486 -7.96 22.81 -0.12
C GLN A 486 -7.14 22.45 -1.37
N PHE A 487 -7.59 21.45 -2.14
CA PHE A 487 -6.87 20.94 -3.31
C PHE A 487 -7.26 21.61 -4.63
N LEU A 488 -8.33 22.42 -4.65
CA LEU A 488 -8.82 23.07 -5.86
C LEU A 488 -7.74 23.90 -6.60
N PRO A 489 -6.86 24.67 -5.91
CA PRO A 489 -5.77 25.37 -6.59
C PRO A 489 -4.80 24.43 -7.31
N ALA A 490 -4.41 23.32 -6.67
CA ALA A 490 -3.50 22.33 -7.25
C ALA A 490 -4.13 21.58 -8.43
N ILE A 491 -5.44 21.27 -8.35
CA ILE A 491 -6.19 20.70 -9.47
C ILE A 491 -6.13 21.65 -10.67
N ASN A 492 -6.34 22.95 -10.44
CA ASN A 492 -6.24 23.95 -11.50
C ASN A 492 -4.83 24.03 -12.11
N GLU A 493 -3.78 24.03 -11.28
CA GLU A 493 -2.38 24.06 -11.75
C GLU A 493 -2.03 22.86 -12.65
N ILE A 494 -2.44 21.65 -12.24
CA ILE A 494 -2.22 20.43 -13.04
C ILE A 494 -2.97 20.53 -14.37
N ASN A 495 -4.24 20.93 -14.37
CA ASN A 495 -5.01 21.12 -15.60
C ASN A 495 -4.34 22.15 -16.53
N GLU A 496 -3.89 23.29 -16.00
CA GLU A 496 -3.22 24.31 -16.82
C GLU A 496 -1.89 23.82 -17.42
N TRP A 497 -1.14 22.94 -16.74
CA TRP A 497 0.06 22.31 -17.31
C TRP A 497 -0.25 21.47 -18.56
N PHE A 498 -1.36 20.73 -18.56
CA PHE A 498 -1.80 19.97 -19.73
C PHE A 498 -2.39 20.89 -20.80
N ARG A 499 -3.22 21.87 -20.40
CA ARG A 499 -3.82 22.86 -21.31
C ARG A 499 -2.77 23.60 -22.13
N SER A 500 -1.67 24.01 -21.50
CA SER A 500 -0.58 24.73 -22.19
C SER A 500 0.14 23.88 -23.24
N ARG A 501 -0.12 22.57 -23.28
CA ARG A 501 0.47 21.59 -24.20
C ARG A 501 -0.52 21.08 -25.25
N VAL A 502 -1.73 21.64 -25.32
CA VAL A 502 -2.69 21.29 -26.38
C VAL A 502 -2.19 21.82 -27.73
N ASP A 503 -2.08 20.92 -28.70
CA ASP A 503 -1.74 21.23 -30.09
C ASP A 503 -2.81 22.13 -30.70
N GLN A 504 -2.39 23.27 -31.25
CA GLN A 504 -3.32 24.29 -31.74
C GLN A 504 -4.10 23.88 -32.99
N LYS A 505 -3.58 22.93 -33.77
CA LYS A 505 -4.18 22.51 -35.05
C LYS A 505 -5.15 21.36 -34.86
N LYS A 506 -4.71 20.29 -34.20
CA LYS A 506 -5.50 19.08 -33.98
C LYS A 506 -6.36 19.16 -32.73
N LYS A 507 -6.10 20.10 -31.81
CA LYS A 507 -6.79 20.19 -30.51
C LYS A 507 -6.74 18.87 -29.74
N MET A 508 -5.56 18.28 -29.74
CA MET A 508 -5.19 17.11 -28.94
C MET A 508 -3.99 17.48 -28.08
N LEU A 509 -3.64 16.68 -27.07
CA LEU A 509 -2.38 16.92 -26.35
C LEU A 509 -1.21 16.80 -27.33
N GLY A 510 -0.36 17.81 -27.38
CA GLY A 510 0.94 17.76 -28.05
C GLY A 510 1.95 16.91 -27.26
N PRO A 511 3.23 16.98 -27.64
CA PRO A 511 4.31 16.25 -26.96
C PRO A 511 4.33 16.52 -25.44
N LEU A 512 4.33 15.46 -24.64
CA LEU A 512 4.51 15.56 -23.19
C LEU A 512 5.94 15.20 -22.78
N THR A 513 6.45 15.90 -21.77
CA THR A 513 7.72 15.55 -21.10
C THR A 513 7.48 14.53 -19.98
N TRP A 514 8.56 13.91 -19.48
CA TRP A 514 8.58 12.90 -18.41
C TRP A 514 8.17 11.48 -18.86
N TRP A 515 7.95 10.57 -17.90
CA TRP A 515 7.56 9.19 -18.23
C TRP A 515 6.05 9.10 -18.43
N ASN A 516 5.62 9.05 -19.68
CA ASN A 516 4.21 9.00 -20.07
C ASN A 516 3.59 7.59 -19.96
N PHE A 517 3.79 6.93 -18.81
CA PHE A 517 3.29 5.58 -18.57
C PHE A 517 1.75 5.50 -18.63
N VAL A 518 1.25 4.46 -19.27
CA VAL A 518 -0.17 4.09 -19.34
C VAL A 518 -0.36 2.70 -18.77
N ASP A 519 0.18 1.67 -19.42
CA ASP A 519 -0.04 0.28 -19.04
C ASP A 519 1.09 -0.64 -19.54
N TRP A 520 1.24 -1.83 -18.98
CA TRP A 520 2.26 -2.82 -19.37
C TRP A 520 1.92 -3.62 -20.64
N ASP A 521 1.07 -3.08 -21.52
CA ASP A 521 0.76 -3.68 -22.83
C ASP A 521 1.97 -3.60 -23.78
N ASN A 522 1.86 -4.22 -24.97
CA ASN A 522 2.82 -4.19 -26.07
C ASN A 522 2.92 -2.80 -26.76
N PHE A 523 3.03 -1.73 -25.97
CA PHE A 523 3.48 -0.42 -26.44
C PHE A 523 5.00 -0.46 -26.69
N ASN A 524 5.73 0.62 -26.35
CA ASN A 524 7.18 0.72 -26.58
C ASN A 524 8.07 -0.03 -25.56
N GLY A 525 7.53 -1.04 -24.87
CA GLY A 525 8.23 -1.79 -23.81
C GLY A 525 8.41 -1.04 -22.47
N TRP A 526 8.13 0.26 -22.43
CA TRP A 526 8.12 1.11 -21.22
C TRP A 526 6.71 1.56 -20.82
N GLY A 527 5.70 0.93 -21.42
CA GLY A 527 4.29 1.23 -21.17
C GLY A 527 3.82 2.60 -21.61
N THR A 528 4.60 3.30 -22.45
CA THR A 528 4.23 4.61 -22.99
C THR A 528 3.46 4.44 -24.30
N ALA A 529 2.25 4.99 -24.34
CA ALA A 529 1.37 4.90 -25.50
C ALA A 529 1.89 5.67 -26.74
N PRO A 530 1.51 5.25 -27.96
CA PRO A 530 1.76 6.03 -29.17
C PRO A 530 1.23 7.48 -29.08
N GLY A 531 1.96 8.44 -29.65
CA GLY A 531 1.57 9.85 -29.63
C GLY A 531 1.87 10.58 -28.31
N ALA A 532 2.43 9.92 -27.30
CA ALA A 532 2.66 10.55 -26.00
C ALA A 532 3.87 11.48 -26.01
N ASP A 533 4.98 11.01 -26.58
CA ASP A 533 6.25 11.74 -26.62
C ASP A 533 6.38 12.65 -27.85
N ASP A 534 5.67 12.33 -28.94
CA ASP A 534 5.64 13.06 -30.22
C ASP A 534 4.31 13.81 -30.47
N GLY A 535 3.34 13.61 -29.58
CA GLY A 535 2.07 14.34 -29.56
C GLY A 535 0.92 13.66 -30.31
N ASN A 536 -0.28 14.08 -29.97
CA ASN A 536 -1.57 13.61 -30.48
C ASN A 536 -1.91 12.16 -30.09
N SER A 537 -1.50 11.69 -28.92
CA SER A 537 -2.03 10.45 -28.34
C SER A 537 -3.52 10.60 -28.03
N SER A 538 -4.37 9.75 -28.60
CA SER A 538 -5.80 9.72 -28.26
C SER A 538 -6.01 9.30 -26.80
N ILE A 539 -5.22 8.35 -26.31
CA ILE A 539 -5.30 7.79 -24.96
C ILE A 539 -5.09 8.88 -23.91
N LEU A 540 -3.97 9.62 -23.98
CA LEU A 540 -3.65 10.66 -23.01
C LEU A 540 -4.60 11.86 -23.13
N THR A 541 -4.95 12.25 -24.36
CA THR A 541 -5.87 13.38 -24.60
C THR A 541 -7.25 13.10 -24.00
N LEU A 542 -7.78 11.89 -24.19
CA LEU A 542 -9.09 11.51 -23.69
C LEU A 542 -9.09 11.23 -22.18
N GLN A 543 -7.99 10.73 -21.61
CA GLN A 543 -7.82 10.69 -20.15
C GLN A 543 -7.85 12.11 -19.55
N TYR A 544 -7.20 13.08 -20.20
CA TYR A 544 -7.23 14.47 -19.76
C TYR A 544 -8.65 15.05 -19.87
N ALA A 545 -9.36 14.84 -20.99
CA ALA A 545 -10.76 15.24 -21.12
C ALA A 545 -11.68 14.63 -20.05
N TYR A 546 -11.49 13.34 -19.73
CA TYR A 546 -12.20 12.68 -18.63
C TYR A 546 -11.94 13.38 -17.28
N THR A 547 -10.69 13.75 -17.01
CA THR A 547 -10.27 14.38 -15.75
C THR A 547 -10.75 15.84 -15.66
N LEU A 548 -10.84 16.54 -16.79
CA LEU A 548 -11.42 17.88 -16.89
C LEU A 548 -12.90 17.88 -16.50
N ASN A 549 -13.67 16.89 -16.94
CA ASN A 549 -15.07 16.74 -16.52
C ASN A 549 -15.19 16.53 -15.00
N GLN A 550 -14.34 15.69 -14.40
CA GLN A 550 -14.31 15.52 -12.94
C GLN A 550 -13.90 16.80 -12.20
N SER A 551 -12.93 17.55 -12.77
CA SER A 551 -12.51 18.84 -12.23
C SER A 551 -13.66 19.86 -12.27
N ALA A 552 -14.45 19.88 -13.36
CA ALA A 552 -15.59 20.75 -13.49
C ALA A 552 -16.66 20.49 -12.42
N GLU A 553 -16.97 19.22 -12.16
CA GLU A 553 -17.89 18.83 -11.08
C GLU A 553 -17.42 19.36 -9.72
N LEU A 554 -16.12 19.23 -9.42
CA LEU A 554 -15.54 19.78 -8.19
C LEU A 554 -15.65 21.30 -8.16
N PHE A 555 -15.19 22.01 -9.20
CA PHE A 555 -15.26 23.47 -9.23
C PHE A 555 -16.70 23.97 -9.08
N ARG A 556 -17.66 23.34 -9.75
CA ARG A 556 -19.09 23.70 -9.65
C ARG A 556 -19.63 23.44 -8.24
N ALA A 557 -19.25 22.34 -7.61
CA ALA A 557 -19.66 22.00 -6.24
C ALA A 557 -19.10 22.97 -5.17
N PHE A 558 -18.03 23.70 -5.48
CA PHE A 558 -17.37 24.67 -4.59
C PHE A 558 -17.49 26.12 -5.08
N ASP A 559 -18.58 26.43 -5.80
CA ASP A 559 -18.97 27.79 -6.23
C ASP A 559 -17.97 28.47 -7.20
N LEU A 560 -17.23 27.69 -7.98
CA LEU A 560 -16.28 28.15 -9.00
C LEU A 560 -16.80 27.88 -10.43
N ALA A 561 -18.03 28.32 -10.71
CA ALA A 561 -18.75 28.01 -11.96
C ALA A 561 -17.98 28.38 -13.24
N GLN A 562 -17.32 29.54 -13.28
CA GLN A 562 -16.54 29.95 -14.46
C GLN A 562 -15.37 29.00 -14.75
N GLN A 563 -14.69 28.50 -13.71
CA GLN A 563 -13.63 27.51 -13.88
C GLN A 563 -14.22 26.19 -14.37
N ALA A 564 -15.36 25.77 -13.80
CA ALA A 564 -16.06 24.56 -14.24
C ALA A 564 -16.43 24.62 -15.73
N ASP A 565 -17.07 25.70 -16.17
CA ASP A 565 -17.47 25.90 -17.57
C ASP A 565 -16.25 25.87 -18.51
N ALA A 566 -15.12 26.46 -18.09
CA ALA A 566 -13.87 26.42 -18.87
C ALA A 566 -13.31 25.00 -19.00
N GLN A 567 -13.36 24.18 -17.94
CA GLN A 567 -12.92 22.79 -18.00
C GLN A 567 -13.84 21.95 -18.90
N GLU A 568 -15.17 22.13 -18.80
CA GLU A 568 -16.16 21.43 -19.62
C GLU A 568 -16.00 21.75 -21.11
N MET A 569 -15.81 23.02 -21.47
CA MET A 569 -15.57 23.43 -22.86
C MET A 569 -14.29 22.82 -23.42
N LEU A 570 -13.21 22.80 -22.65
CA LEU A 570 -11.95 22.18 -23.08
C LEU A 570 -12.09 20.66 -23.22
N ALA A 571 -12.77 20.00 -22.28
CA ALA A 571 -13.02 18.57 -22.34
C ALA A 571 -13.81 18.18 -23.61
N LEU A 572 -14.81 18.99 -23.97
CA LEU A 572 -15.58 18.81 -25.19
C LEU A 572 -14.72 19.00 -26.45
N GLU A 573 -13.95 20.10 -26.54
CA GLU A 573 -13.06 20.36 -27.68
C GLU A 573 -12.07 19.21 -27.89
N LEU A 574 -11.39 18.77 -26.83
CA LEU A 574 -10.44 17.66 -26.89
C LEU A 574 -11.11 16.34 -27.30
N SER A 575 -12.31 16.07 -26.79
CA SER A 575 -13.05 14.85 -27.07
C SER A 575 -13.51 14.79 -28.53
N ASP A 576 -14.15 15.86 -29.02
CA ASP A 576 -14.68 15.96 -30.38
C ASP A 576 -13.56 15.86 -31.43
N HIS A 577 -12.47 16.59 -31.22
CA HIS A 577 -11.34 16.59 -32.14
C HIS A 577 -10.59 15.26 -32.14
N THR A 578 -10.37 14.66 -30.96
CA THR A 578 -9.76 13.33 -30.89
C THR A 578 -10.62 12.29 -31.60
N TYR A 579 -11.94 12.31 -31.37
CA TYR A 579 -12.85 11.41 -32.07
C TYR A 579 -12.78 11.63 -33.58
N TRP A 580 -12.84 12.88 -34.04
CA TRP A 580 -12.75 13.23 -35.46
C TRP A 580 -11.49 12.71 -36.15
N TYR A 581 -10.32 12.88 -35.53
CA TYR A 581 -9.05 12.48 -36.15
C TYR A 581 -8.74 10.99 -36.00
N CYS A 582 -9.14 10.37 -34.89
CA CYS A 582 -8.74 9.00 -34.55
C CYS A 582 -9.82 7.95 -34.81
N TYR A 583 -11.09 8.32 -34.94
CA TYR A 583 -12.13 7.35 -35.30
C TYR A 583 -11.99 6.91 -36.75
N ASN A 584 -11.93 5.60 -36.95
CA ASN A 584 -11.89 5.01 -38.27
C ASN A 584 -13.24 4.34 -38.58
N PRO A 585 -14.06 4.86 -39.50
CA PRO A 585 -15.37 4.30 -39.79
C PRO A 585 -15.32 2.91 -40.45
N SER A 586 -14.19 2.53 -41.08
CA SER A 586 -14.07 1.24 -41.78
C SER A 586 -13.99 0.04 -40.83
N ASN A 587 -13.36 0.22 -39.66
CA ASN A 587 -13.31 -0.77 -38.59
C ASN A 587 -14.14 -0.37 -37.36
N GLY A 588 -14.61 0.89 -37.30
CA GLY A 588 -15.32 1.53 -36.19
C GLY A 588 -14.59 1.44 -34.86
N LEU A 589 -13.27 1.62 -34.88
CA LEU A 589 -12.41 1.75 -33.71
C LEU A 589 -11.84 3.17 -33.62
N VAL A 590 -11.42 3.55 -32.42
CA VAL A 590 -10.62 4.76 -32.19
C VAL A 590 -9.15 4.35 -32.19
N ALA A 591 -8.36 4.92 -33.09
CA ALA A 591 -6.93 4.69 -33.19
C ALA A 591 -6.15 5.35 -32.04
N ASP A 592 -4.94 4.87 -31.79
CA ASP A 592 -4.06 5.45 -30.75
C ASP A 592 -3.55 6.85 -31.14
N THR A 593 -3.45 7.13 -32.44
CA THR A 593 -3.04 8.43 -33.01
C THR A 593 -3.81 8.77 -34.30
N PRO A 594 -3.80 10.04 -34.77
CA PRO A 594 -4.43 10.46 -36.03
C PRO A 594 -3.94 9.74 -37.29
N GLU A 595 -2.75 9.17 -37.27
CA GLU A 595 -2.18 8.42 -38.39
C GLU A 595 -2.84 7.04 -38.56
N GLN A 596 -3.65 6.60 -37.58
CA GLN A 596 -4.45 5.37 -37.63
C GLN A 596 -3.65 4.08 -37.90
N LYS A 597 -2.39 4.06 -37.46
CA LYS A 597 -1.47 2.92 -37.63
C LYS A 597 -1.63 1.82 -36.60
N SER A 598 -2.16 2.15 -35.43
CA SER A 598 -2.37 1.22 -34.31
C SER A 598 -3.67 1.52 -33.59
N TYR A 599 -4.19 0.50 -32.93
CA TYR A 599 -5.43 0.52 -32.17
C TYR A 599 -5.20 -0.25 -30.87
N SER A 600 -5.88 0.17 -29.82
CA SER A 600 -5.84 -0.48 -28.51
C SER A 600 -7.19 -0.42 -27.83
N GLN A 601 -7.40 -1.31 -26.86
CA GLN A 601 -8.52 -1.20 -25.93
C GLN A 601 -8.47 0.13 -25.16
N HIS A 602 -7.29 0.64 -24.82
CA HIS A 602 -7.10 1.88 -24.06
C HIS A 602 -7.74 3.08 -24.75
N ALA A 603 -7.54 3.23 -26.06
CA ALA A 603 -8.12 4.32 -26.85
C ALA A 603 -9.66 4.27 -26.82
N GLY A 604 -10.25 3.09 -27.03
CA GLY A 604 -11.70 2.90 -26.96
C GLY A 604 -12.28 3.10 -25.55
N ILE A 605 -11.58 2.62 -24.51
CA ILE A 605 -11.96 2.82 -23.10
C ILE A 605 -12.05 4.31 -22.79
N TRP A 606 -11.01 5.08 -23.10
CA TRP A 606 -11.03 6.51 -22.81
C TRP A 606 -12.01 7.28 -23.68
N ALA A 607 -12.24 6.87 -24.93
CA ALA A 607 -13.24 7.50 -25.78
C ALA A 607 -14.65 7.37 -25.19
N ILE A 608 -14.97 6.23 -24.59
CA ILE A 608 -16.23 6.02 -23.86
C ILE A 608 -16.23 6.81 -22.55
N LEU A 609 -15.16 6.72 -21.75
CA LEU A 609 -15.08 7.36 -20.43
C LEU A 609 -15.09 8.88 -20.51
N SER A 610 -14.42 9.51 -21.48
CA SER A 610 -14.46 10.97 -21.66
C SER A 610 -15.79 11.46 -22.22
N GLY A 611 -16.53 10.60 -22.93
CA GLY A 611 -17.73 10.98 -23.68
C GLY A 611 -17.45 11.44 -25.13
N ALA A 612 -16.25 11.19 -25.66
CA ALA A 612 -15.92 11.44 -27.07
C ALA A 612 -16.78 10.62 -28.04
N VAL A 613 -17.19 9.42 -27.64
CA VAL A 613 -18.10 8.60 -28.43
C VAL A 613 -19.53 8.85 -27.95
N PRO A 614 -20.48 9.17 -28.85
CA PRO A 614 -21.89 9.29 -28.49
C PRO A 614 -22.42 8.02 -27.80
N LEU A 615 -23.34 8.17 -26.84
CA LEU A 615 -23.86 7.03 -26.07
C LEU A 615 -24.45 5.90 -26.95
N GLN A 616 -25.02 6.23 -28.11
CA GLN A 616 -25.54 5.24 -29.06
C GLN A 616 -24.44 4.41 -29.75
N GLU A 617 -23.23 4.95 -29.85
CA GLU A 617 -22.06 4.30 -30.48
C GLU A 617 -21.15 3.62 -29.44
N ALA A 618 -21.32 3.93 -28.15
CA ALA A 618 -20.53 3.35 -27.07
C ALA A 618 -20.65 1.83 -26.98
N GLN A 619 -21.86 1.26 -27.16
CA GLN A 619 -22.06 -0.19 -27.12
C GLN A 619 -21.37 -0.92 -28.30
N PRO A 620 -21.58 -0.51 -29.57
CA PRO A 620 -20.83 -1.05 -30.69
C PRO A 620 -19.31 -0.98 -30.53
N LEU A 621 -18.77 0.16 -30.09
CA LEU A 621 -17.33 0.32 -29.86
C LEU A 621 -16.84 -0.60 -28.76
N MET A 622 -17.56 -0.67 -27.64
CA MET A 622 -17.22 -1.54 -26.50
C MET A 622 -17.17 -3.02 -26.92
N GLN A 623 -18.17 -3.47 -27.69
CA GLN A 623 -18.19 -4.84 -28.21
C GLN A 623 -16.97 -5.12 -29.10
N LYS A 624 -16.61 -4.18 -29.98
CA LYS A 624 -15.44 -4.32 -30.86
C LYS A 624 -14.13 -4.42 -30.08
N ILE A 625 -13.90 -3.53 -29.10
CA ILE A 625 -12.64 -3.57 -28.33
C ILE A 625 -12.55 -4.83 -27.46
N LEU A 626 -13.67 -5.43 -27.05
CA LEU A 626 -13.67 -6.71 -26.35
C LEU A 626 -13.39 -7.89 -27.29
N ASP A 627 -13.96 -7.90 -28.50
CA ASP A 627 -13.87 -9.04 -29.40
C ASP A 627 -12.57 -9.07 -30.22
N ASP A 628 -12.07 -7.91 -30.64
CA ASP A 628 -10.87 -7.81 -31.47
C ASP A 628 -9.61 -8.07 -30.62
N LYS A 629 -8.92 -9.18 -30.92
CA LYS A 629 -7.67 -9.58 -30.26
C LYS A 629 -6.43 -9.14 -31.03
N SER A 630 -6.59 -8.50 -32.18
CA SER A 630 -5.48 -7.96 -32.98
C SER A 630 -5.00 -6.58 -32.51
N ILE A 631 -5.83 -5.89 -31.71
CA ILE A 631 -5.49 -4.60 -31.09
C ILE A 631 -4.78 -4.78 -29.75
N GLY A 632 -4.07 -3.75 -29.28
CA GLY A 632 -3.46 -3.72 -27.94
C GLY A 632 -4.48 -4.02 -26.85
N GLN A 633 -4.11 -4.86 -25.87
CA GLN A 633 -5.03 -5.34 -24.83
C GLN A 633 -4.62 -4.77 -23.48
N VAL A 634 -5.61 -4.37 -22.67
CA VAL A 634 -5.32 -3.88 -21.32
C VAL A 634 -4.75 -4.99 -20.43
N THR A 635 -3.78 -4.63 -19.58
CA THR A 635 -3.33 -5.48 -18.49
C THR A 635 -4.16 -5.25 -17.23
N PHE A 636 -3.76 -5.84 -16.10
CA PHE A 636 -4.60 -5.87 -14.91
C PHE A 636 -4.91 -4.48 -14.33
N PHE A 637 -4.00 -3.51 -14.45
CA PHE A 637 -4.25 -2.13 -14.04
C PHE A 637 -5.48 -1.55 -14.77
N TYR A 638 -5.45 -1.58 -16.11
CA TYR A 638 -6.48 -0.95 -16.92
C TYR A 638 -7.79 -1.73 -16.99
N ARG A 639 -7.84 -2.97 -16.50
CA ARG A 639 -9.12 -3.70 -16.36
C ARG A 639 -10.10 -3.02 -15.40
N PHE A 640 -9.62 -2.23 -14.44
CA PHE A 640 -10.48 -1.35 -13.65
C PHE A 640 -11.20 -0.33 -14.54
N TYR A 641 -10.47 0.34 -15.44
CA TYR A 641 -11.03 1.34 -16.37
C TYR A 641 -11.88 0.70 -17.48
N LEU A 642 -11.53 -0.50 -17.96
CA LEU A 642 -12.40 -1.29 -18.82
C LEU A 642 -13.76 -1.54 -18.15
N THR A 643 -13.76 -1.87 -16.86
CA THR A 643 -15.00 -2.07 -16.09
C THR A 643 -15.79 -0.78 -15.94
N GLN A 644 -15.13 0.36 -15.71
CA GLN A 644 -15.83 1.66 -15.68
C GLN A 644 -16.43 2.01 -17.05
N ALA A 645 -15.73 1.72 -18.15
CA ALA A 645 -16.22 1.95 -19.49
C ALA A 645 -17.41 1.02 -19.83
N LEU A 646 -17.39 -0.24 -19.38
CA LEU A 646 -18.52 -1.17 -19.50
C LEU A 646 -19.76 -0.61 -18.82
N LYS A 647 -19.62 -0.07 -17.61
CA LYS A 647 -20.74 0.56 -16.89
C LYS A 647 -21.28 1.77 -17.64
N LYS A 648 -20.41 2.65 -18.13
CA LYS A 648 -20.80 3.85 -18.88
C LYS A 648 -21.46 3.51 -20.22
N ALA A 649 -21.07 2.42 -20.86
CA ALA A 649 -21.70 1.90 -22.08
C ALA A 649 -22.98 1.10 -21.83
N GLU A 650 -23.49 1.00 -20.59
CA GLU A 650 -24.64 0.17 -20.23
C GLU A 650 -24.43 -1.34 -20.50
N MET A 651 -23.18 -1.79 -20.46
CA MET A 651 -22.73 -3.17 -20.73
C MET A 651 -22.11 -3.84 -19.49
N GLY A 652 -22.41 -3.34 -18.29
CA GLY A 652 -21.84 -3.85 -17.03
C GLY A 652 -21.98 -5.36 -16.82
N ASP A 653 -23.04 -5.99 -17.37
CA ASP A 653 -23.27 -7.45 -17.28
C ASP A 653 -22.11 -8.29 -17.87
N LEU A 654 -21.28 -7.71 -18.74
CA LEU A 654 -20.10 -8.39 -19.31
C LEU A 654 -18.94 -8.53 -18.31
N TYR A 655 -18.93 -7.76 -17.23
CA TYR A 655 -17.87 -7.82 -16.21
C TYR A 655 -17.63 -9.24 -15.69
N TYR A 656 -18.70 -10.02 -15.48
CA TYR A 656 -18.60 -11.41 -15.02
C TYR A 656 -17.70 -12.29 -15.92
N LYS A 657 -17.77 -12.08 -17.23
CA LYS A 657 -16.96 -12.81 -18.22
C LYS A 657 -15.51 -12.31 -18.22
N GLU A 658 -15.33 -11.01 -18.00
CA GLU A 658 -14.00 -10.38 -17.92
C GLU A 658 -13.19 -10.82 -16.69
N LEU A 659 -13.78 -11.53 -15.73
CA LEU A 659 -13.09 -12.10 -14.56
C LEU A 659 -12.19 -13.30 -14.87
N LYS A 660 -12.12 -13.77 -16.12
CA LYS A 660 -11.28 -14.90 -16.53
C LYS A 660 -9.82 -14.78 -16.05
N PRO A 661 -9.11 -13.64 -16.17
CA PRO A 661 -7.70 -13.57 -15.78
C PRO A 661 -7.47 -13.80 -14.28
N TRP A 662 -8.40 -13.38 -13.41
CA TRP A 662 -8.31 -13.67 -11.98
C TRP A 662 -8.53 -15.15 -11.68
N ARG A 663 -9.47 -15.80 -12.37
CA ARG A 663 -9.65 -17.27 -12.28
C ARG A 663 -8.39 -18.01 -12.74
N ASP A 664 -7.71 -17.51 -13.77
CA ASP A 664 -6.48 -18.11 -14.27
C ASP A 664 -5.31 -17.94 -13.28
N MET A 665 -5.18 -16.77 -12.64
CA MET A 665 -4.20 -16.57 -11.56
C MET A 665 -4.43 -17.56 -10.40
N LEU A 666 -5.68 -17.79 -9.98
CA LEU A 666 -5.99 -18.77 -8.94
C LEU A 666 -5.60 -20.20 -9.35
N LYS A 667 -5.80 -20.59 -10.62
CA LYS A 667 -5.38 -21.91 -11.14
C LYS A 667 -3.86 -22.08 -11.13
N LEU A 668 -3.11 -20.99 -11.33
CA LEU A 668 -1.66 -20.95 -11.21
C LEU A 668 -1.17 -20.98 -9.75
N GLY A 669 -2.07 -21.13 -8.77
CA GLY A 669 -1.74 -21.28 -7.37
C GLY A 669 -1.35 -19.97 -6.68
N LEU A 670 -1.64 -18.81 -7.30
CA LEU A 670 -1.47 -17.52 -6.66
C LEU A 670 -2.46 -17.36 -5.51
N THR A 671 -2.00 -16.74 -4.43
CA THR A 671 -2.81 -16.40 -3.25
C THR A 671 -3.04 -14.90 -3.08
N THR A 672 -2.51 -14.12 -4.02
CA THR A 672 -2.66 -12.68 -4.23
C THR A 672 -2.71 -12.43 -5.74
N PHE A 673 -3.05 -11.24 -6.19
CA PHE A 673 -3.08 -10.94 -7.62
C PHE A 673 -1.79 -10.26 -8.10
N ALA A 674 -1.28 -10.72 -9.24
CA ALA A 674 -0.01 -10.32 -9.81
C ALA A 674 -0.06 -8.95 -10.50
N GLU A 675 1.10 -8.37 -10.80
CA GLU A 675 1.24 -7.05 -11.44
C GLU A 675 0.68 -7.00 -12.87
N LYS A 676 1.03 -8.00 -13.68
CA LYS A 676 0.59 -8.17 -15.06
C LYS A 676 0.44 -9.65 -15.41
N PRO A 677 -0.15 -10.02 -16.57
CA PRO A 677 -0.13 -11.40 -17.04
C PRO A 677 1.29 -12.00 -17.11
N GLU A 678 1.39 -13.33 -17.04
CA GLU A 678 2.68 -14.01 -17.10
C GLU A 678 3.49 -13.66 -18.37
N PRO A 679 4.83 -13.57 -18.29
CA PRO A 679 5.63 -13.68 -17.07
C PRO A 679 5.51 -12.42 -16.20
N THR A 680 5.23 -12.59 -14.91
CA THR A 680 4.98 -11.47 -13.99
C THR A 680 6.08 -11.32 -12.95
N ARG A 681 6.47 -10.06 -12.66
CA ARG A 681 7.49 -9.75 -11.67
C ARG A 681 6.95 -9.90 -10.25
N SER A 682 5.90 -9.17 -9.89
CA SER A 682 5.26 -9.27 -8.57
C SER A 682 4.04 -10.20 -8.62
N ASP A 683 3.96 -11.15 -7.67
CA ASP A 683 2.78 -12.01 -7.47
C ASP A 683 1.74 -11.34 -6.53
N CYS A 684 2.04 -10.17 -5.98
CA CYS A 684 1.14 -9.35 -5.15
C CYS A 684 1.22 -7.88 -5.57
N HIS A 685 0.20 -7.36 -6.24
CA HIS A 685 0.15 -5.97 -6.71
C HIS A 685 -1.22 -5.32 -6.49
N ALA A 686 -1.22 -4.13 -5.89
CA ALA A 686 -2.43 -3.46 -5.42
C ALA A 686 -3.46 -3.21 -6.52
N TRP A 687 -3.02 -2.72 -7.68
CA TRP A 687 -3.90 -2.37 -8.80
C TRP A 687 -4.70 -3.53 -9.41
N SER A 688 -4.38 -4.78 -9.04
CA SER A 688 -5.05 -5.99 -9.55
C SER A 688 -6.10 -6.53 -8.57
N ALA A 689 -6.26 -5.88 -7.43
CA ALA A 689 -7.25 -6.22 -6.41
C ALA A 689 -8.61 -5.54 -6.63
N SER A 690 -8.84 -4.88 -7.77
CA SER A 690 -10.09 -4.20 -8.10
C SER A 690 -11.38 -5.03 -7.98
N PRO A 691 -11.39 -6.39 -8.09
CA PRO A 691 -12.62 -7.16 -7.84
C PRO A 691 -13.28 -6.93 -6.48
N ASP A 692 -12.53 -6.62 -5.42
CA ASP A 692 -13.11 -6.29 -4.11
C ASP A 692 -13.98 -5.02 -4.15
N TYR A 693 -13.63 -4.07 -5.00
CA TYR A 693 -14.46 -2.91 -5.27
C TYR A 693 -15.61 -3.28 -6.23
N ASP A 694 -15.29 -3.88 -7.38
CA ASP A 694 -16.26 -4.11 -8.45
C ASP A 694 -17.34 -5.13 -8.10
N PHE A 695 -17.11 -6.06 -7.19
CA PHE A 695 -18.18 -6.97 -6.73
C PHE A 695 -19.30 -6.21 -6.02
N LEU A 696 -18.97 -5.15 -5.30
CA LEU A 696 -19.94 -4.29 -4.62
C LEU A 696 -20.42 -3.16 -5.54
N ALA A 697 -19.52 -2.50 -6.23
CA ALA A 697 -19.78 -1.33 -7.08
C ALA A 697 -20.41 -1.68 -8.43
N THR A 698 -20.18 -2.89 -8.93
CA THR A 698 -20.55 -3.31 -10.29
C THR A 698 -21.54 -4.49 -10.26
N ILE A 699 -21.18 -5.63 -9.64
CA ILE A 699 -22.11 -6.77 -9.57
C ILE A 699 -23.31 -6.43 -8.69
N CYS A 700 -23.08 -5.99 -7.45
CA CYS A 700 -24.16 -5.51 -6.57
C CYS A 700 -24.68 -4.12 -7.00
N GLY A 701 -23.86 -3.35 -7.71
CA GLY A 701 -24.25 -2.08 -8.29
C GLY A 701 -24.43 -0.94 -7.28
N ILE A 702 -23.81 -1.02 -6.09
CA ILE A 702 -23.92 0.02 -5.05
C ILE A 702 -22.97 1.15 -5.38
N MET A 703 -23.49 2.32 -5.78
CA MET A 703 -22.69 3.47 -6.23
C MET A 703 -23.19 4.78 -5.59
N PRO A 704 -22.32 5.78 -5.36
CA PRO A 704 -22.78 7.11 -5.02
C PRO A 704 -23.47 7.75 -6.24
N GLU A 705 -24.71 8.20 -6.07
CA GLU A 705 -25.43 9.02 -7.05
C GLU A 705 -25.20 10.52 -6.81
N ALA A 706 -24.83 10.88 -5.58
CA ALA A 706 -24.44 12.22 -5.17
C ALA A 706 -23.27 12.16 -4.18
N SER A 707 -22.54 13.28 -4.05
CA SER A 707 -21.34 13.37 -3.22
C SER A 707 -21.54 12.90 -1.77
N GLY A 708 -20.49 12.32 -1.18
CA GLY A 708 -20.49 11.74 0.15
C GLY A 708 -21.54 10.66 0.40
N PHE A 709 -21.92 9.89 -0.63
CA PHE A 709 -23.06 8.95 -0.60
C PHE A 709 -24.34 9.58 -0.01
N ARG A 710 -24.61 10.85 -0.31
CA ARG A 710 -25.86 11.51 0.11
C ARG A 710 -27.08 10.92 -0.61
N LYS A 711 -26.88 10.40 -1.81
CA LYS A 711 -27.86 9.63 -2.58
C LYS A 711 -27.17 8.38 -3.17
N ILE A 712 -27.88 7.25 -3.20
CA ILE A 712 -27.32 5.96 -3.63
C ILE A 712 -27.98 5.49 -4.92
N LEU A 713 -27.17 5.10 -5.90
CA LEU A 713 -27.61 4.32 -7.05
C LEU A 713 -27.39 2.83 -6.75
N ILE A 714 -28.42 2.02 -6.94
CA ILE A 714 -28.34 0.55 -6.94
C ILE A 714 -28.64 0.06 -8.36
N LYS A 715 -27.59 -0.29 -9.12
CA LYS A 715 -27.69 -0.73 -10.52
C LYS A 715 -26.91 -2.03 -10.73
N PRO A 716 -27.47 -3.19 -10.37
CA PRO A 716 -26.74 -4.46 -10.40
C PRO A 716 -26.44 -4.92 -11.82
N ALA A 717 -25.25 -5.47 -12.02
CA ALA A 717 -24.79 -6.11 -13.25
C ALA A 717 -24.51 -7.59 -12.97
N LEU A 718 -25.58 -8.40 -13.00
CA LEU A 718 -25.51 -9.81 -12.60
C LEU A 718 -24.80 -10.70 -13.62
N GLY A 719 -24.71 -10.31 -14.90
CA GLY A 719 -24.11 -11.13 -15.94
C GLY A 719 -24.81 -12.48 -16.07
N GLU A 720 -24.15 -13.57 -15.66
CA GLU A 720 -24.71 -14.93 -15.64
C GLU A 720 -25.22 -15.37 -14.25
N LEU A 721 -24.98 -14.58 -13.21
CA LEU A 721 -25.37 -14.90 -11.84
C LEU A 721 -26.89 -14.89 -11.68
N THR A 722 -27.40 -15.86 -10.93
CA THR A 722 -28.82 -15.98 -10.58
C THR A 722 -29.10 -15.45 -9.18
N GLU A 723 -28.13 -15.49 -8.28
CA GLU A 723 -28.26 -14.99 -6.90
C GLU A 723 -26.97 -14.29 -6.44
N VAL A 724 -27.13 -13.10 -5.87
CA VAL A 724 -26.04 -12.29 -5.30
C VAL A 724 -26.52 -11.62 -4.02
N SER A 725 -25.65 -11.52 -3.02
CA SER A 725 -25.84 -10.65 -1.87
C SER A 725 -24.57 -9.88 -1.55
N GLY A 726 -24.72 -8.63 -1.11
CA GLY A 726 -23.59 -7.78 -0.78
C GLY A 726 -23.95 -6.74 0.27
N SER A 727 -22.97 -6.35 1.08
CA SER A 727 -23.11 -5.23 2.00
C SER A 727 -21.80 -4.46 2.13
N MET A 728 -21.88 -3.15 2.35
CA MET A 728 -20.71 -2.28 2.51
C MET A 728 -20.98 -1.13 3.48
N PRO A 729 -19.95 -0.63 4.19
CA PRO A 729 -20.04 0.60 4.96
C PRO A 729 -20.13 1.83 4.06
N THR A 730 -20.96 2.80 4.44
CA THR A 730 -20.96 4.18 3.90
C THR A 730 -20.84 5.18 5.04
N PRO A 731 -20.57 6.48 4.78
CA PRO A 731 -20.57 7.50 5.83
C PRO A 731 -21.87 7.59 6.64
N SER A 732 -23.01 7.15 6.07
CA SER A 732 -24.32 7.22 6.74
C SER A 732 -24.72 5.90 7.41
N GLY A 733 -23.89 4.85 7.31
CA GLY A 733 -24.21 3.51 7.78
C GLY A 733 -24.10 2.46 6.69
N LYS A 734 -24.43 1.20 7.03
CA LYS A 734 -24.30 0.06 6.13
C LYS A 734 -25.40 0.05 5.07
N VAL A 735 -25.03 -0.18 3.81
CA VAL A 735 -25.94 -0.52 2.71
C VAL A 735 -25.91 -2.03 2.51
N SER A 736 -27.05 -2.66 2.23
CA SER A 736 -27.10 -4.09 1.92
C SER A 736 -28.09 -4.39 0.80
N VAL A 737 -27.73 -5.33 -0.06
CA VAL A 737 -28.57 -5.79 -1.18
C VAL A 737 -28.57 -7.31 -1.26
N GLN A 738 -29.71 -7.86 -1.66
CA GLN A 738 -29.84 -9.25 -2.06
C GLN A 738 -30.68 -9.32 -3.33
N PHE A 739 -30.17 -10.03 -4.33
CA PHE A 739 -30.79 -10.17 -5.64
C PHE A 739 -31.00 -11.62 -5.99
N LYS A 740 -32.17 -11.92 -6.53
CA LYS A 740 -32.50 -13.19 -7.18
C LYS A 740 -33.12 -12.94 -8.54
N ARG A 741 -32.49 -13.46 -9.60
CA ARG A 741 -32.98 -13.33 -10.98
C ARG A 741 -34.27 -14.14 -11.15
N ILE A 742 -35.25 -13.57 -11.83
CA ILE A 742 -36.51 -14.22 -12.21
C ILE A 742 -36.56 -14.32 -13.74
N GLY A 743 -36.45 -15.53 -14.28
CA GLY A 743 -36.40 -15.73 -15.73
C GLY A 743 -35.22 -15.01 -16.38
N LYS A 744 -35.42 -14.45 -17.58
CA LYS A 744 -34.36 -13.75 -18.32
C LYS A 744 -34.12 -12.31 -17.84
N ASN A 745 -35.19 -11.57 -17.56
CA ASN A 745 -35.15 -10.13 -17.34
C ASN A 745 -35.78 -9.67 -16.01
N GLY A 746 -36.41 -10.56 -15.25
CA GLY A 746 -37.00 -10.21 -13.96
C GLY A 746 -35.97 -10.27 -12.83
N ILE A 747 -36.26 -9.57 -11.74
CA ILE A 747 -35.41 -9.57 -10.54
C ILE A 747 -36.27 -9.40 -9.30
N HIS A 748 -35.96 -10.16 -8.26
CA HIS A 748 -36.36 -9.91 -6.89
C HIS A 748 -35.18 -9.26 -6.16
N ALA A 749 -35.40 -8.10 -5.56
CA ALA A 749 -34.39 -7.31 -4.88
C ALA A 749 -34.86 -6.96 -3.47
N GLU A 750 -34.06 -7.32 -2.47
CA GLU A 750 -34.17 -6.80 -1.11
C GLU A 750 -33.04 -5.79 -0.89
N ILE A 751 -33.38 -4.57 -0.52
CA ILE A 751 -32.43 -3.45 -0.39
C ILE A 751 -32.63 -2.78 0.96
N LEU A 752 -31.54 -2.63 1.71
CA LEU A 752 -31.46 -1.86 2.94
C LEU A 752 -30.59 -0.62 2.70
N LEU A 753 -31.21 0.56 2.81
CA LEU A 753 -30.50 1.84 2.84
C LEU A 753 -30.41 2.37 4.28
N PRO A 754 -29.31 3.08 4.64
CA PRO A 754 -29.20 3.74 5.93
C PRO A 754 -30.28 4.82 6.14
N ASP A 755 -30.47 5.21 7.40
CA ASP A 755 -31.37 6.29 7.76
C ASP A 755 -31.00 7.59 7.03
N GLN A 756 -32.04 8.34 6.64
CA GLN A 756 -31.90 9.63 5.94
C GLN A 756 -31.21 9.58 4.57
N VAL A 757 -30.93 8.39 4.03
CA VAL A 757 -30.40 8.22 2.68
C VAL A 757 -31.51 7.79 1.73
N SER A 758 -31.57 8.43 0.57
CA SER A 758 -32.46 8.05 -0.53
C SER A 758 -31.64 7.52 -1.70
N GLY A 759 -32.32 6.94 -2.68
CA GLY A 759 -31.61 6.39 -3.83
C GLY A 759 -32.49 6.07 -5.02
N THR A 760 -31.87 5.43 -5.99
CA THR A 760 -32.51 4.95 -7.22
C THR A 760 -32.10 3.51 -7.45
N PHE A 761 -33.05 2.61 -7.62
CA PHE A 761 -32.81 1.26 -8.14
C PHE A 761 -33.05 1.26 -9.65
N SER A 762 -32.07 0.79 -10.42
CA SER A 762 -32.15 0.72 -11.88
C SER A 762 -31.90 -0.71 -12.37
N TRP A 763 -32.87 -1.27 -13.11
CA TRP A 763 -32.77 -2.61 -13.67
C TRP A 763 -33.44 -2.68 -15.05
N LYS A 764 -32.67 -3.05 -16.08
CA LYS A 764 -33.15 -3.22 -17.47
C LYS A 764 -34.03 -2.07 -17.97
N GLY A 765 -33.61 -0.83 -17.69
CA GLY A 765 -34.30 0.40 -18.10
C GLY A 765 -35.48 0.82 -17.22
N LYS A 766 -35.83 0.04 -16.18
CA LYS A 766 -36.82 0.46 -15.18
C LYS A 766 -36.11 1.10 -13.99
N GLU A 767 -36.62 2.24 -13.54
CA GLU A 767 -36.11 2.98 -12.38
C GLU A 767 -37.16 3.06 -11.27
N ILE A 768 -36.74 2.83 -10.03
CA ILE A 768 -37.57 2.87 -8.83
C ILE A 768 -36.86 3.73 -7.78
N LYS A 769 -37.57 4.72 -7.23
CA LYS A 769 -37.05 5.53 -6.12
C LYS A 769 -36.95 4.69 -4.85
N LEU A 770 -35.81 4.75 -4.20
CA LEU A 770 -35.53 4.10 -2.91
C LEU A 770 -35.64 5.11 -1.77
N ARG A 771 -36.24 4.69 -0.66
CA ARG A 771 -36.25 5.40 0.63
C ARG A 771 -35.30 4.71 1.64
N ALA A 772 -35.09 5.34 2.79
CA ALA A 772 -34.36 4.72 3.89
C ALA A 772 -35.06 3.45 4.40
N GLY A 773 -34.30 2.52 4.99
CA GLY A 773 -34.80 1.25 5.53
C GLY A 773 -34.91 0.13 4.48
N THR A 774 -35.46 -1.01 4.90
CA THR A 774 -35.62 -2.20 4.06
C THR A 774 -36.77 -2.05 3.07
N GLN A 775 -36.52 -2.41 1.81
CA GLN A 775 -37.49 -2.41 0.72
C GLN A 775 -37.34 -3.69 -0.11
N ILE A 776 -38.48 -4.20 -0.57
CA ILE A 776 -38.54 -5.34 -1.47
C ILE A 776 -39.12 -4.88 -2.81
N ILE A 777 -38.41 -5.17 -3.88
CA ILE A 777 -38.76 -4.81 -5.26
C ILE A 777 -38.81 -6.10 -6.08
N THR A 778 -39.85 -6.26 -6.88
CA THR A 778 -39.95 -7.35 -7.87
C THR A 778 -40.33 -6.74 -9.22
N ILE A 779 -39.55 -7.05 -10.26
CA ILE A 779 -39.71 -6.53 -11.63
C ILE A 779 -40.00 -7.63 -12.63
#